data_AF-A0A1H1WY60-F1
#
_entry.id   AF-A0A1H1WY60-F1
#
_cell.length_a   1.000
_cell.length_b   1.000
_cell.length_c   1.000
_cell.angle_alpha   90.00
_cell.angle_beta   90.00
_cell.angle_gamma   90.00
#
_symmetry.space_group_name_H-M   'P 1'
#
loop_
_entity.id
_entity.type
_entity.pdbx_description
1 polymer ?
#
loop_
_entity_poly.entity_id
_entity_poly.type
_entity_poly.pdbx_seq_one_letter_code
_entity_poly.pdbx_strand_id
1 'polypeptide(L)'
;MNRFYPHLNKVKRYSAIAICLLGTLLLSQSAKAQYFGQNKVRYKNLKFKVYRTPHFEIYYYLKNDSMIKRFAQESELWYTVHQQVFRDTFKKPNPIILYANHPDFQQTTAIDGEIDVGTGGVTEGLKNRIVMPVMETNQTTRHVIGHEMVHAFQYHLLEGRDSTNLDNITNLPSWMVEGMAEYLSLGKKDSYTAMWMRDAYLNHDIPTIKDLTETNKYFPYRYGEAFWSFIGSTYGDTIVVPFFKNTAKFGLEYGIRRTFGYNDKTLSNLWKNSIEATYRPFLKDTVQKPVGRQIISDKNSGKMNLAPAVSPDGKYLAFLSEKNLFTIDLYLADAKTGTIIRKLTSKVSSNHVDEFNFIESAGAWSPDSKEFAFSVFNKGRNRMLVVEIPSGRVVQDISMEKAEQFSNLSWSPDGKSIVFQGLSEGQGDLYLYHFDTKQITQLTNDKYSDYQPSFSRDGKKIVFASDRTTYDKSLGQDITFNLAELDLATGKITDIKVFNGANNLNPQYSSDGTQIYFLSNQDGFRNMYRYTLSDGKLEQMTNLFTGISGITEYSPALSISNNNDIVYSYYRAQKYSLYNAKASDFTGKQVDSTYINTDAGLLPPARAVGVNLINANLNNFLAYPRIPTDSVHTVPYKPMFKLDYLASSGVGVGVSSFGTGLASGIQGVFSDILGRNQIYAGAAVNGEIYDFGAQVIYIKQTGRWNFGFGLSHIPYQYANYSNINTTYTNGTKTIPAINERYDLIRVFEDQASVFTSYPFSRKTRLEFGAGASRYYYRVDRYNTLYDTLGHFLTSNHSHISNSAYNADPDNSTTGAQLVPFTLYQLNTSIIGDNSFFGVAAPLSGYRYRIEAEYNVGTYKFFDPTIDLRGYLRASPVTFAARLYGYARLGDANGLYPLYVGYPFLIRGYEAQTFYNGTSKPSNGFTIDQLSGSRIAVASFEVRLPFTGPEKLAQIKSKFFFSDLNAFFDAGLAWNHGDQIDLGRTTPSIIGTDAQGGPIQRVPALSAGISLRVNVFGAFILEPYLAVPFNRDDVSKPVFGLGFTPGW
;
A
#
# COMPACT_ATOMS: atom_id res chain seq x y z
N MET A 1 -41.22 -40.53 40.44
CA MET A 1 -42.08 -40.68 39.25
C MET A 1 -42.17 -39.34 38.53
N ASN A 2 -41.70 -39.32 37.28
CA ASN A 2 -42.08 -38.46 36.15
C ASN A 2 -41.86 -36.94 36.10
N ARG A 3 -41.00 -36.59 35.12
CA ARG A 3 -41.00 -35.47 34.15
C ARG A 3 -40.33 -34.14 34.53
N PHE A 4 -39.11 -33.97 34.01
CA PHE A 4 -38.37 -32.71 33.91
C PHE A 4 -38.32 -32.21 32.45
N TYR A 5 -38.76 -30.96 32.25
CA TYR A 5 -38.25 -30.00 31.24
C TYR A 5 -37.42 -28.96 32.03
N PRO A 6 -36.36 -28.34 31.48
CA PRO A 6 -36.61 -27.10 30.73
C PRO A 6 -35.66 -26.80 29.56
N HIS A 7 -36.25 -26.25 28.49
CA HIS A 7 -35.62 -25.39 27.49
C HIS A 7 -35.19 -24.07 28.14
N LEU A 8 -33.88 -23.81 28.31
CA LEU A 8 -33.35 -22.44 28.54
C LEU A 8 -31.82 -22.28 28.46
N ASN A 9 -31.12 -23.07 27.62
CA ASN A 9 -29.65 -22.93 27.48
C ASN A 9 -29.11 -22.86 26.04
N LYS A 10 -29.96 -22.66 25.03
CA LYS A 10 -29.51 -22.60 23.63
C LYS A 10 -28.99 -21.21 23.20
N VAL A 11 -29.51 -20.10 23.73
CA VAL A 11 -29.18 -18.75 23.22
C VAL A 11 -27.77 -18.27 23.62
N LYS A 12 -27.27 -18.62 24.83
CA LYS A 12 -25.91 -18.22 25.27
C LYS A 12 -24.78 -18.97 24.56
N ARG A 13 -25.02 -20.19 24.06
CA ARG A 13 -24.01 -20.98 23.32
C ARG A 13 -23.80 -20.44 21.89
N TYR A 14 -24.84 -19.97 21.21
CA TYR A 14 -24.71 -19.37 19.87
C TYR A 14 -24.05 -17.98 19.91
N SER A 15 -24.27 -17.18 20.96
CA SER A 15 -23.61 -15.89 21.13
C SER A 15 -22.11 -16.03 21.45
N ALA A 16 -21.71 -17.01 22.26
CA ALA A 16 -20.29 -17.27 22.55
C ALA A 16 -19.53 -17.82 21.34
N ILE A 17 -20.18 -18.67 20.53
CA ILE A 17 -19.60 -19.19 19.28
C ILE A 17 -19.52 -18.10 18.20
N ALA A 18 -20.52 -17.22 18.09
CA ALA A 18 -20.47 -16.06 17.20
C ALA A 18 -19.39 -15.04 17.62
N ILE A 19 -19.17 -14.83 18.92
CA ILE A 19 -18.13 -13.93 19.44
C ILE A 19 -16.73 -14.54 19.27
N CYS A 20 -16.56 -15.87 19.41
CA CYS A 20 -15.30 -16.55 19.08
C CYS A 20 -15.02 -16.60 17.56
N LEU A 21 -16.06 -16.71 16.72
CA LEU A 21 -15.97 -16.60 15.25
C LEU A 21 -15.54 -15.18 14.83
N LEU A 22 -16.09 -14.13 15.46
CA LEU A 22 -15.65 -12.75 15.22
C LEU A 22 -14.23 -12.48 15.74
N GLY A 23 -13.81 -13.10 16.86
CA GLY A 23 -12.47 -12.93 17.41
C GLY A 23 -11.35 -13.59 16.58
N THR A 24 -11.66 -14.64 15.83
CA THR A 24 -10.69 -15.38 14.99
C THR A 24 -10.67 -14.91 13.54
N LEU A 25 -11.73 -14.25 13.07
CA LEU A 25 -11.77 -13.54 11.79
C LEU A 25 -10.91 -12.26 11.77
N LEU A 26 -10.50 -11.74 12.93
CA LEU A 26 -9.69 -10.52 13.08
C LEU A 26 -8.18 -10.72 12.83
N LEU A 27 -7.72 -11.92 12.44
CA LEU A 27 -6.29 -12.23 12.26
C LEU A 27 -5.91 -12.73 10.86
N SER A 28 -6.72 -12.46 9.83
CA SER A 28 -6.38 -12.81 8.45
C SER A 28 -5.85 -11.59 7.68
N GLN A 29 -4.53 -11.50 7.54
CA GLN A 29 -3.89 -10.65 6.51
C GLN A 29 -3.53 -11.49 5.29
N SER A 30 -3.61 -10.83 4.13
CA SER A 30 -3.59 -11.34 2.77
C SER A 30 -2.47 -12.35 2.49
N ALA A 31 -2.81 -13.64 2.51
CA ALA A 31 -2.07 -14.63 1.74
C ALA A 31 -2.29 -14.32 0.25
N LYS A 32 -1.39 -13.52 -0.34
CA LYS A 32 -1.37 -13.26 -1.78
C LYS A 32 -1.00 -14.54 -2.52
N ALA A 33 -1.95 -15.44 -2.69
CA ALA A 33 -1.91 -16.49 -3.71
C ALA A 33 -2.08 -15.80 -5.08
N GLN A 34 -0.98 -15.26 -5.62
CA GLN A 34 -1.03 -14.12 -6.53
C GLN A 34 -1.27 -14.52 -7.99
N TYR A 35 -2.53 -14.86 -8.33
CA TYR A 35 -3.00 -14.96 -9.72
C TYR A 35 -2.89 -13.60 -10.45
N PHE A 36 -3.11 -12.48 -9.73
CA PHE A 36 -2.95 -11.10 -10.22
C PHE A 36 -2.31 -10.20 -9.16
N GLY A 37 -1.68 -9.10 -9.59
CA GLY A 37 -1.17 -8.03 -8.73
C GLY A 37 0.04 -7.34 -9.34
N GLN A 38 0.29 -6.09 -8.92
CA GLN A 38 1.42 -5.29 -9.40
C GLN A 38 2.76 -5.88 -8.95
N ASN A 39 3.79 -5.68 -9.78
CA ASN A 39 5.10 -6.28 -9.62
C ASN A 39 6.05 -5.35 -8.86
N LYS A 40 6.80 -5.89 -7.89
CA LYS A 40 7.97 -5.21 -7.36
C LYS A 40 9.15 -5.38 -8.32
N VAL A 41 9.54 -4.27 -8.96
CA VAL A 41 10.48 -4.30 -10.07
C VAL A 41 11.88 -3.91 -9.61
N ARG A 42 12.88 -4.76 -9.88
CA ARG A 42 14.29 -4.50 -9.58
C ARG A 42 15.04 -4.11 -10.87
N TYR A 43 15.41 -2.85 -11.00
CA TYR A 43 16.15 -2.32 -12.15
C TYR A 43 17.67 -2.41 -11.96
N LYS A 44 18.16 -2.28 -10.73
CA LYS A 44 19.59 -2.35 -10.39
C LYS A 44 19.92 -3.58 -9.54
N ASN A 45 21.10 -4.16 -9.75
CA ASN A 45 21.68 -5.15 -8.84
C ASN A 45 22.66 -4.45 -7.89
N LEU A 46 22.14 -4.01 -6.74
CA LEU A 46 22.90 -3.23 -5.75
C LEU A 46 23.88 -4.14 -4.99
N LYS A 47 25.15 -3.75 -4.87
CA LYS A 47 26.18 -4.57 -4.19
C LYS A 47 26.44 -4.04 -2.79
N PHE A 48 25.67 -4.55 -1.82
CA PHE A 48 25.79 -4.15 -0.43
C PHE A 48 27.11 -4.61 0.22
N LYS A 49 27.72 -3.70 0.97
CA LYS A 49 28.76 -3.89 1.97
C LYS A 49 28.16 -3.65 3.35
N VAL A 50 28.82 -4.11 4.41
CA VAL A 50 28.38 -3.89 5.78
C VAL A 50 29.41 -3.05 6.52
N TYR A 51 29.00 -1.89 7.01
CA TYR A 51 29.76 -1.03 7.90
C TYR A 51 29.29 -1.29 9.33
N ARG A 52 30.16 -1.81 10.19
CA ARG A 52 29.80 -2.19 11.55
C ARG A 52 30.31 -1.15 12.55
N THR A 53 29.43 -0.71 13.43
CA THR A 53 29.68 0.17 14.57
C THR A 53 29.37 -0.59 15.88
N PRO A 54 29.56 0.00 17.08
CA PRO A 54 29.20 -0.65 18.34
C PRO A 54 27.73 -1.09 18.40
N HIS A 55 26.79 -0.28 17.92
CA HIS A 55 25.36 -0.54 18.02
C HIS A 55 24.67 -0.84 16.69
N PHE A 56 25.35 -0.77 15.54
CA PHE A 56 24.72 -0.97 14.23
C PHE A 56 25.53 -1.83 13.25
N GLU A 57 24.80 -2.52 12.38
CA GLU A 57 25.29 -3.05 11.11
C GLU A 57 24.62 -2.27 9.97
N ILE A 58 25.36 -1.40 9.30
CA ILE A 58 24.87 -0.53 8.24
C ILE A 58 25.17 -1.19 6.89
N TYR A 59 24.13 -1.65 6.22
CA TYR A 59 24.15 -2.25 4.90
C TYR A 59 24.04 -1.13 3.85
N TYR A 60 25.10 -0.86 3.10
CA TYR A 60 25.17 0.24 2.13
C TYR A 60 25.86 -0.20 0.84
N TYR A 61 25.65 0.53 -0.26
CA TYR A 61 26.37 0.31 -1.53
C TYR A 61 26.92 1.61 -2.15
N LEU A 62 26.72 2.75 -1.48
CA LEU A 62 27.20 4.06 -1.91
C LEU A 62 28.73 4.06 -2.03
N LYS A 63 29.24 4.87 -2.97
CA LYS A 63 30.68 5.07 -3.20
C LYS A 63 31.25 6.25 -2.43
N ASN A 64 30.40 7.09 -1.84
CA ASN A 64 30.80 8.26 -1.06
C ASN A 64 31.17 7.86 0.37
N ASP A 65 32.45 7.55 0.60
CA ASP A 65 32.97 7.13 1.91
C ASP A 65 32.75 8.18 3.01
N SER A 66 32.82 9.48 2.66
CA SER A 66 32.60 10.57 3.61
C SER A 66 31.16 10.59 4.10
N MET A 67 30.19 10.42 3.20
CA MET A 67 28.77 10.36 3.55
C MET A 67 28.48 9.18 4.49
N ILE A 68 28.98 7.97 4.18
CA ILE A 68 28.75 6.78 5.02
C ILE A 68 29.37 6.93 6.41
N LYS A 69 30.57 7.50 6.51
CA LYS A 69 31.21 7.78 7.81
C LYS A 69 30.41 8.77 8.65
N ARG A 70 29.89 9.83 8.02
CA ARG A 70 29.00 10.80 8.70
C ARG A 70 27.71 10.12 9.18
N PHE A 71 27.05 9.37 8.30
CA PHE A 71 25.81 8.67 8.62
C PHE A 71 25.98 7.68 9.78
N ALA A 72 27.09 6.93 9.81
CA ALA A 72 27.41 6.02 10.91
C ALA A 72 27.58 6.75 12.26
N GLN A 73 28.25 7.91 12.26
CA GLN A 73 28.42 8.73 13.46
C GLN A 73 27.07 9.32 13.93
N GLU A 74 26.24 9.81 13.01
CA GLU A 74 24.91 10.31 13.36
C GLU A 74 23.98 9.21 13.89
N SER A 75 24.08 7.98 13.36
CA SER A 75 23.30 6.83 13.84
C SER A 75 23.62 6.50 15.31
N GLU A 76 24.90 6.51 15.68
CA GLU A 76 25.37 6.30 17.05
C GLU A 76 25.00 7.45 18.00
N LEU A 77 24.95 8.68 17.47
CA LEU A 77 24.52 9.83 18.23
C LEU A 77 23.01 9.76 18.53
N TRP A 78 22.19 9.45 17.53
CA TRP A 78 20.77 9.20 17.72
C TRP A 78 20.48 8.06 18.68
N TYR A 79 21.25 6.96 18.60
CA TYR A 79 21.19 5.90 19.59
C TYR A 79 21.42 6.45 21.01
N THR A 80 22.47 7.22 21.23
CA THR A 80 22.81 7.79 22.54
C THR A 80 21.70 8.69 23.08
N VAL A 81 21.15 9.55 22.22
CA VAL A 81 20.04 10.46 22.56
C VAL A 81 18.80 9.67 22.99
N HIS A 82 18.40 8.67 22.21
CA HIS A 82 17.21 7.88 22.51
C HIS A 82 17.41 6.93 23.67
N GLN A 83 18.61 6.36 23.84
CA GLN A 83 18.96 5.51 24.97
C GLN A 83 18.74 6.22 26.31
N GLN A 84 18.98 7.53 26.40
CA GLN A 84 18.72 8.31 27.62
C GLN A 84 17.23 8.42 27.96
N VAL A 85 16.37 8.49 26.93
CA VAL A 85 14.91 8.58 27.09
C VAL A 85 14.32 7.21 27.41
N PHE A 86 14.68 6.18 26.63
CA PHE A 86 14.16 4.82 26.78
C PHE A 86 14.77 4.05 27.95
N ARG A 87 16.01 4.40 28.35
CA ARG A 87 16.83 3.66 29.33
C ARG A 87 16.97 2.18 28.96
N ASP A 88 17.16 1.93 27.67
CA ASP A 88 17.24 0.61 27.07
C ASP A 88 18.45 0.53 26.12
N THR A 89 18.88 -0.68 25.77
CA THR A 89 20.05 -0.93 24.91
C THR A 89 19.85 -2.13 24.01
N PHE A 90 20.35 -2.05 22.77
CA PHE A 90 20.29 -3.15 21.83
C PHE A 90 21.30 -4.24 22.23
N LYS A 91 20.81 -5.46 22.47
CA LYS A 91 21.65 -6.62 22.84
C LYS A 91 22.63 -7.04 21.74
N LYS A 92 22.33 -6.69 20.49
CA LYS A 92 23.12 -6.96 19.30
C LYS A 92 23.08 -5.72 18.41
N PRO A 93 24.11 -5.49 17.57
CA PRO A 93 24.08 -4.41 16.62
C PRO A 93 22.81 -4.44 15.76
N ASN A 94 22.08 -3.34 15.74
CA ASN A 94 20.81 -3.23 15.05
C ASN A 94 21.02 -3.01 13.55
N PRO A 95 20.28 -3.68 12.65
CA PRO A 95 20.51 -3.53 11.21
C PRO A 95 19.94 -2.22 10.66
N ILE A 96 20.72 -1.51 9.83
CA ILE A 96 20.26 -0.37 9.03
C ILE A 96 20.55 -0.65 7.56
N ILE A 97 19.55 -0.61 6.68
CA ILE A 97 19.72 -0.72 5.23
C ILE A 97 19.60 0.67 4.62
N LEU A 98 20.71 1.19 4.12
CA LEU A 98 20.80 2.53 3.54
C LEU A 98 20.86 2.48 2.02
N TYR A 99 19.91 3.15 1.37
CA TYR A 99 19.86 3.36 -0.08
C TYR A 99 20.38 4.74 -0.45
N ALA A 100 21.03 4.88 -1.61
CA ALA A 100 21.60 6.15 -2.06
C ALA A 100 20.57 7.25 -2.37
N ASN A 101 19.33 6.84 -2.67
CA ASN A 101 18.23 7.69 -3.08
C ASN A 101 16.90 6.92 -3.02
N HIS A 102 15.78 7.64 -3.11
CA HIS A 102 14.43 7.09 -3.03
C HIS A 102 14.09 6.11 -4.18
N PRO A 103 14.49 6.34 -5.45
CA PRO A 103 14.39 5.37 -6.53
C PRO A 103 14.90 3.96 -6.22
N ASP A 104 16.06 3.85 -5.58
CA ASP A 104 16.63 2.56 -5.22
C ASP A 104 15.95 1.96 -3.97
N PHE A 105 15.47 2.80 -3.05
CA PHE A 105 14.67 2.37 -1.90
C PHE A 105 13.35 1.72 -2.30
N GLN A 106 12.62 2.24 -3.30
CA GLN A 106 11.38 1.64 -3.80
C GLN A 106 11.56 0.21 -4.36
N GLN A 107 12.79 -0.15 -4.72
CA GLN A 107 13.15 -1.47 -5.24
C GLN A 107 13.56 -2.46 -4.13
N THR A 108 13.53 -2.03 -2.86
CA THR A 108 13.97 -2.83 -1.71
C THR A 108 13.25 -4.17 -1.62
N THR A 109 13.99 -5.24 -1.37
CA THR A 109 13.40 -6.56 -1.08
C THR A 109 13.17 -6.77 0.41
N ALA A 110 13.58 -5.82 1.26
CA ALA A 110 13.43 -5.92 2.71
C ALA A 110 12.00 -5.63 3.19
N ILE A 111 11.18 -4.96 2.38
CA ILE A 111 9.79 -4.61 2.72
C ILE A 111 8.89 -5.18 1.63
N ASP A 112 7.82 -5.85 2.02
CA ASP A 112 6.80 -6.34 1.09
C ASP A 112 5.84 -5.20 0.71
N GLY A 113 5.43 -5.16 -0.57
CA GLY A 113 4.54 -4.11 -1.10
C GLY A 113 5.25 -2.97 -1.84
N GLU A 114 4.44 -2.04 -2.38
CA GLU A 114 4.92 -0.81 -3.02
C GLU A 114 5.25 0.24 -1.94
N ILE A 115 6.32 1.00 -2.18
CA ILE A 115 6.74 2.12 -1.33
C ILE A 115 6.38 3.40 -2.08
N ASP A 116 5.55 4.22 -1.48
CA ASP A 116 5.15 5.53 -2.03
C ASP A 116 6.29 6.55 -1.91
N VAL A 117 6.31 7.56 -2.76
CA VAL A 117 7.27 8.68 -2.70
C VAL A 117 7.24 9.46 -1.38
N GLY A 118 6.16 9.35 -0.60
CA GLY A 118 6.07 9.96 0.73
C GLY A 118 6.71 9.15 1.86
N THR A 119 7.16 7.92 1.60
CA THR A 119 7.78 7.09 2.62
C THR A 119 9.27 7.42 2.76
N GLY A 120 9.62 8.21 3.78
CA GLY A 120 11.02 8.57 4.06
C GLY A 120 11.86 7.43 4.65
N GLY A 121 11.25 6.48 5.36
CA GLY A 121 11.91 5.35 5.99
C GLY A 121 10.87 4.37 6.55
N VAL A 122 11.31 3.17 6.92
CA VAL A 122 10.48 2.19 7.63
C VAL A 122 11.34 1.38 8.59
N THR A 123 10.83 1.12 9.78
CA THR A 123 11.38 0.16 10.73
C THR A 123 10.48 -1.06 10.82
N GLU A 124 11.06 -2.23 10.59
CA GLU A 124 10.33 -3.50 10.61
C GLU A 124 10.51 -4.22 11.95
N GLY A 125 9.39 -4.58 12.59
CA GLY A 125 9.38 -5.01 13.99
C GLY A 125 10.11 -6.33 14.29
N LEU A 126 9.90 -7.40 13.52
CA LEU A 126 10.40 -8.75 13.85
C LEU A 126 11.91 -8.89 13.69
N LYS A 127 12.51 -8.22 12.71
CA LYS A 127 13.98 -8.13 12.56
C LYS A 127 14.59 -6.90 13.22
N ASN A 128 13.74 -6.02 13.74
CA ASN A 128 14.08 -4.70 14.27
C ASN A 128 14.99 -3.88 13.34
N ARG A 129 14.81 -3.98 12.02
CA ARG A 129 15.72 -3.33 11.04
C ARG A 129 15.15 -2.00 10.56
N ILE A 130 16.02 -1.00 10.43
CA ILE A 130 15.71 0.29 9.80
C ILE A 130 16.03 0.18 8.31
N VAL A 131 15.14 0.64 7.44
CA VAL A 131 15.32 0.65 5.99
C VAL A 131 14.96 2.04 5.47
N MET A 132 15.94 2.77 4.92
CA MET A 132 15.72 4.14 4.46
C MET A 132 16.64 4.54 3.29
N PRO A 133 16.24 5.47 2.42
CA PRO A 133 17.14 6.18 1.53
C PRO A 133 17.84 7.35 2.22
N VAL A 134 18.89 7.86 1.59
CA VAL A 134 19.34 9.24 1.79
C VAL A 134 18.28 10.18 1.19
N MET A 135 17.88 11.18 1.94
CA MET A 135 16.84 12.14 1.54
C MET A 135 17.46 13.29 0.72
N GLU A 136 16.60 14.14 0.15
CA GLU A 136 17.03 15.27 -0.69
C GLU A 136 17.82 16.35 0.08
N THR A 137 17.69 16.40 1.42
CA THR A 137 18.43 17.33 2.27
C THR A 137 19.07 16.63 3.47
N ASN A 138 20.11 17.25 4.02
CA ASN A 138 20.75 16.79 5.26
C ASN A 138 19.76 16.79 6.44
N GLN A 139 18.94 17.84 6.58
CA GLN A 139 17.95 17.93 7.66
C GLN A 139 16.93 16.80 7.61
N THR A 140 16.39 16.50 6.42
CA THR A 140 15.43 15.40 6.27
C THR A 140 16.08 14.04 6.50
N THR A 141 17.32 13.83 6.04
CA THR A 141 18.06 12.59 6.32
C THR A 141 18.28 12.40 7.82
N ARG A 142 18.73 13.44 8.53
CA ARG A 142 18.97 13.41 9.98
C ARG A 142 17.69 13.16 10.78
N HIS A 143 16.60 13.83 10.41
CA HIS A 143 15.32 13.64 11.06
C HIS A 143 14.79 12.21 10.86
N VAL A 144 14.79 11.68 9.63
CA VAL A 144 14.28 10.34 9.34
C VAL A 144 15.05 9.27 10.12
N ILE A 145 16.39 9.31 10.17
CA ILE A 145 17.13 8.32 10.98
C ILE A 145 16.79 8.46 12.47
N GLY A 146 16.62 9.69 12.97
CA GLY A 146 16.18 9.93 14.34
C GLY A 146 14.79 9.34 14.61
N HIS A 147 13.85 9.52 13.70
CA HIS A 147 12.48 9.00 13.74
C HIS A 147 12.45 7.47 13.72
N GLU A 148 13.08 6.85 12.72
CA GLU A 148 13.12 5.38 12.59
C GLU A 148 13.85 4.71 13.77
N MET A 149 14.85 5.37 14.34
CA MET A 149 15.52 4.87 15.54
C MET A 149 14.57 4.78 16.74
N VAL A 150 13.61 5.70 16.86
CA VAL A 150 12.57 5.62 17.92
C VAL A 150 11.73 4.37 17.73
N HIS A 151 11.31 4.05 16.50
CA HIS A 151 10.60 2.80 16.22
C HIS A 151 11.44 1.58 16.59
N ALA A 152 12.75 1.60 16.33
CA ALA A 152 13.62 0.49 16.72
C ALA A 152 13.67 0.26 18.24
N PHE A 153 13.65 1.33 19.04
CA PHE A 153 13.50 1.25 20.49
C PHE A 153 12.08 0.82 20.91
N GLN A 154 11.04 1.31 20.24
CA GLN A 154 9.65 0.92 20.52
C GLN A 154 9.45 -0.59 20.32
N TYR A 155 9.92 -1.15 19.21
CA TYR A 155 9.84 -2.59 18.96
C TYR A 155 10.65 -3.38 19.98
N HIS A 156 11.91 -3.01 20.22
CA HIS A 156 12.75 -3.69 21.21
C HIS A 156 12.14 -3.68 22.63
N LEU A 157 11.53 -2.56 23.02
CA LEU A 157 10.86 -2.43 24.32
C LEU A 157 9.66 -3.37 24.46
N LEU A 158 8.97 -3.67 23.36
CA LEU A 158 7.80 -4.56 23.32
C LEU A 158 8.18 -6.04 23.13
N GLU A 159 9.37 -6.35 22.61
CA GLU A 159 9.92 -7.71 22.50
C GLU A 159 10.47 -8.29 23.82
N GLY A 160 10.52 -7.50 24.89
CA GLY A 160 11.11 -7.87 26.19
C GLY A 160 10.37 -9.01 26.93
N ARG A 161 11.11 -9.77 27.76
CA ARG A 161 10.71 -10.99 28.53
C ARG A 161 9.54 -10.84 29.52
N ASP A 162 8.95 -9.66 29.65
CA ASP A 162 7.77 -9.45 30.49
C ASP A 162 6.48 -9.70 29.69
N SER A 163 5.33 -9.65 30.35
CA SER A 163 3.98 -9.95 29.83
C SER A 163 3.49 -9.10 28.64
N THR A 164 4.38 -8.46 27.88
CA THR A 164 4.10 -7.68 26.67
C THR A 164 4.54 -8.51 25.46
N ASN A 165 3.57 -9.03 24.70
CA ASN A 165 3.84 -9.70 23.42
C ASN A 165 3.78 -8.68 22.28
N LEU A 166 4.36 -8.97 21.11
CA LEU A 166 4.24 -8.15 19.90
C LEU A 166 2.76 -7.90 19.51
N ASP A 167 1.88 -8.83 19.85
CA ASP A 167 0.42 -8.72 19.66
C ASP A 167 -0.18 -7.47 20.34
N ASN A 168 0.42 -7.00 21.43
CA ASN A 168 -0.01 -5.81 22.16
C ASN A 168 0.23 -4.50 21.40
N ILE A 169 0.98 -4.52 20.29
CA ILE A 169 1.11 -3.37 19.37
C ILE A 169 -0.27 -2.94 18.85
N THR A 170 -1.21 -3.87 18.69
CA THR A 170 -2.59 -3.57 18.26
C THR A 170 -3.34 -2.62 19.20
N ASN A 171 -2.91 -2.52 20.45
CA ASN A 171 -3.49 -1.59 21.43
C ASN A 171 -2.97 -0.15 21.29
N LEU A 172 -1.88 0.07 20.55
CA LEU A 172 -1.24 1.38 20.40
C LEU A 172 -1.85 2.14 19.22
N PRO A 173 -2.46 3.31 19.44
CA PRO A 173 -2.92 4.15 18.34
C PRO A 173 -1.75 4.65 17.48
N SER A 174 -1.94 4.78 16.16
CA SER A 174 -0.89 5.25 15.24
C SER A 174 -0.36 6.63 15.61
N TRP A 175 -1.21 7.57 16.06
CA TRP A 175 -0.76 8.90 16.51
C TRP A 175 0.17 8.83 17.72
N MET A 176 0.04 7.79 18.55
CA MET A 176 0.90 7.60 19.72
C MET A 176 2.27 7.07 19.29
N VAL A 177 2.30 6.15 18.34
CA VAL A 177 3.53 5.52 17.80
C VAL A 177 4.31 6.52 16.95
N GLU A 178 3.68 7.05 15.89
CA GLU A 178 4.29 8.01 14.96
C GLU A 178 4.59 9.35 15.63
N GLY A 179 3.65 9.85 16.43
CA GLY A 179 3.84 11.12 17.14
C GLY A 179 4.97 11.08 18.17
N MET A 180 5.23 9.92 18.78
CA MET A 180 6.36 9.77 19.69
C MET A 180 7.67 9.86 18.91
N ALA A 181 7.75 9.21 17.75
CA ALA A 181 8.92 9.25 16.89
C ALA A 181 9.19 10.66 16.35
N GLU A 182 8.15 11.39 15.96
CA GLU A 182 8.23 12.81 15.60
C GLU A 182 8.72 13.67 16.78
N TYR A 183 8.07 13.59 17.96
CA TYR A 183 8.46 14.41 19.11
C TYR A 183 9.89 14.13 19.60
N LEU A 184 10.33 12.88 19.58
CA LEU A 184 11.68 12.51 20.02
C LEU A 184 12.75 12.89 18.99
N SER A 185 12.39 13.18 17.73
CA SER A 185 13.33 13.56 16.67
C SER A 185 13.32 15.05 16.34
N LEU A 186 12.17 15.74 16.45
CA LEU A 186 12.03 17.18 16.20
C LEU A 186 11.94 18.02 17.48
N GLY A 187 11.33 17.47 18.54
CA GLY A 187 11.10 18.16 19.80
C GLY A 187 9.87 19.07 19.75
N LYS A 188 9.90 20.14 20.55
CA LYS A 188 8.77 21.07 20.72
C LYS A 188 8.78 22.24 19.74
N LYS A 189 9.93 22.55 19.13
CA LYS A 189 10.08 23.66 18.20
C LYS A 189 9.86 23.15 16.78
N ASP A 190 8.61 23.15 16.32
CA ASP A 190 8.23 22.81 14.95
C ASP A 190 7.15 23.79 14.44
N SER A 191 7.61 24.76 13.64
CA SER A 191 6.74 25.77 13.01
C SER A 191 5.73 25.16 12.04
N TYR A 192 6.05 24.02 11.42
CA TYR A 192 5.20 23.33 10.48
C TYR A 192 4.08 22.59 11.20
N THR A 193 4.38 21.79 12.23
CA THR A 193 3.33 21.17 13.07
C THR A 193 2.50 22.22 13.82
N ALA A 194 3.12 23.30 14.31
CA ALA A 194 2.40 24.39 14.94
C ALA A 194 1.37 25.04 13.98
N MET A 195 1.64 25.12 12.67
CA MET A 195 0.66 25.59 11.68
C MET A 195 -0.63 24.75 11.70
N TRP A 196 -0.52 23.42 11.84
CA TRP A 196 -1.68 22.52 11.92
C TRP A 196 -2.46 22.74 13.23
N MET A 197 -1.76 22.95 14.34
CA MET A 197 -2.42 23.23 15.62
C MET A 197 -3.11 24.59 15.62
N ARG A 198 -2.50 25.60 14.99
CA ARG A 198 -3.11 26.92 14.76
C ARG A 198 -4.34 26.82 13.86
N ASP A 199 -4.30 25.98 12.82
CA ASP A 199 -5.48 25.71 11.97
C ASP A 199 -6.62 25.06 12.76
N ALA A 200 -6.31 24.05 13.58
CA ALA A 200 -7.29 23.40 14.45
C ALA A 200 -7.92 24.40 15.45
N TYR A 201 -7.10 25.27 16.04
CA TYR A 201 -7.58 26.34 16.92
C TYR A 201 -8.48 27.33 16.19
N LEU A 202 -8.03 27.85 15.03
CA LEU A 202 -8.74 28.87 14.24
C LEU A 202 -10.11 28.38 13.74
N ASN A 203 -10.23 27.10 13.40
CA ASN A 203 -11.48 26.52 12.89
C ASN A 203 -12.32 25.82 13.97
N HIS A 204 -11.97 25.96 15.26
CA HIS A 204 -12.64 25.30 16.38
C HIS A 204 -12.72 23.77 16.24
N ASP A 205 -11.65 23.17 15.69
CA ASP A 205 -11.58 21.78 15.26
C ASP A 205 -10.45 21.02 15.98
N ILE A 206 -10.29 21.29 17.27
CA ILE A 206 -9.33 20.60 18.13
C ILE A 206 -9.88 19.20 18.48
N PRO A 207 -9.17 18.11 18.15
CA PRO A 207 -9.63 16.75 18.43
C PRO A 207 -9.58 16.41 19.92
N THR A 208 -10.52 15.57 20.37
CA THR A 208 -10.35 14.80 21.60
C THR A 208 -9.37 13.65 21.37
N ILE A 209 -8.85 13.05 22.44
CA ILE A 209 -7.95 11.88 22.35
C ILE A 209 -8.65 10.69 21.69
N LYS A 210 -9.97 10.58 21.90
CA LYS A 210 -10.80 9.60 21.23
C LYS A 210 -10.87 9.87 19.72
N ASP A 211 -11.04 11.13 19.31
CA ASP A 211 -11.05 11.51 17.90
C ASP A 211 -9.72 11.21 17.19
N LEU A 212 -8.59 11.41 17.87
CA LEU A 212 -7.27 11.04 17.36
C LEU A 212 -7.15 9.54 17.07
N THR A 213 -7.88 8.71 17.81
CA THR A 213 -7.83 7.24 17.71
C THR A 213 -8.87 6.68 16.73
N GLU A 214 -10.06 7.25 16.68
CA GLU A 214 -11.21 6.71 15.94
C GLU A 214 -11.46 7.39 14.57
N THR A 215 -10.69 8.43 14.22
CA THR A 215 -10.90 9.18 12.99
C THR A 215 -9.62 9.33 12.17
N ASN A 216 -9.73 9.11 10.86
CA ASN A 216 -8.62 9.33 9.91
C ASN A 216 -8.49 10.79 9.46
N LYS A 217 -9.17 11.72 10.15
CA LYS A 217 -9.16 13.14 9.81
C LYS A 217 -7.88 13.82 10.28
N TYR A 218 -7.40 13.44 11.46
CA TYR A 218 -6.25 14.07 12.10
C TYR A 218 -4.99 13.27 11.77
N PHE A 219 -4.03 13.93 11.13
CA PHE A 219 -2.82 13.26 10.65
C PHE A 219 -1.95 12.80 11.85
N PRO A 220 -1.66 11.48 11.98
CA PRO A 220 -1.02 10.90 13.18
C PRO A 220 0.28 11.56 13.60
N TYR A 221 1.16 11.86 12.65
CA TYR A 221 2.47 12.46 12.89
C TYR A 221 2.34 13.82 13.59
N ARG A 222 1.58 14.75 12.99
CA ARG A 222 1.47 16.14 13.45
C ARG A 222 0.69 16.28 14.77
N TYR A 223 -0.47 15.65 14.86
CA TYR A 223 -1.27 15.71 16.10
C TYR A 223 -0.64 14.88 17.22
N GLY A 224 0.03 13.78 16.88
CA GLY A 224 0.75 12.95 17.83
C GLY A 224 1.98 13.65 18.40
N GLU A 225 2.79 14.30 17.56
CA GLU A 225 3.94 15.11 17.98
C GLU A 225 3.51 16.20 18.96
N ALA A 226 2.49 16.98 18.58
CA ALA A 226 1.95 18.03 19.42
C ALA A 226 1.37 17.49 20.74
N PHE A 227 0.72 16.32 20.70
CA PHE A 227 0.24 15.64 21.91
C PHE A 227 1.38 15.21 22.83
N TRP A 228 2.45 14.64 22.29
CA TRP A 228 3.61 14.24 23.11
C TRP A 228 4.37 15.43 23.66
N SER A 229 4.47 16.54 22.91
CA SER A 229 4.92 17.83 23.44
C SER A 229 4.06 18.27 24.62
N PHE A 230 2.74 18.12 24.53
CA PHE A 230 1.82 18.43 25.62
C PHE A 230 2.07 17.57 26.86
N ILE A 231 2.19 16.25 26.69
CA ILE A 231 2.47 15.32 27.78
C ILE A 231 3.84 15.60 28.42
N GLY A 232 4.90 15.70 27.61
CA GLY A 232 6.27 15.94 28.07
C GLY A 232 6.42 17.29 28.78
N SER A 233 5.81 18.36 28.25
CA SER A 233 5.86 19.68 28.89
C SER A 233 5.00 19.77 30.15
N THR A 234 3.87 19.07 30.22
CA THR A 234 2.93 19.17 31.36
C THR A 234 3.37 18.31 32.54
N TYR A 235 3.83 17.08 32.28
CA TYR A 235 4.15 16.09 33.32
C TYR A 235 5.65 15.77 33.42
N GLY A 236 6.46 16.22 32.46
CA GLY A 236 7.87 15.86 32.31
C GLY A 236 8.08 14.67 31.37
N ASP A 237 9.18 14.69 30.63
CA ASP A 237 9.48 13.67 29.61
C ASP A 237 9.66 12.25 30.19
N THR A 238 9.90 12.13 31.50
CA THR A 238 10.01 10.83 32.19
C THR A 238 8.72 10.01 32.16
N ILE A 239 7.57 10.63 31.86
CA ILE A 239 6.28 9.92 31.76
C ILE A 239 6.06 9.27 30.40
N VAL A 240 6.82 9.66 29.37
CA VAL A 240 6.58 9.27 27.98
C VAL A 240 6.61 7.75 27.81
N VAL A 241 7.72 7.12 28.24
CA VAL A 241 7.91 5.67 28.13
C VAL A 241 6.93 4.88 29.02
N PRO A 242 6.71 5.23 30.31
CA PRO A 242 5.66 4.60 31.12
C PRO A 242 4.27 4.65 30.49
N PHE A 243 3.87 5.79 29.92
CA PHE A 243 2.56 5.91 29.29
C PHE A 243 2.44 5.01 28.06
N PHE A 244 3.47 5.01 27.20
CA PHE A 244 3.55 4.12 26.04
C PHE A 244 3.41 2.65 26.44
N LYS A 245 4.19 2.18 27.43
CA LYS A 245 4.12 0.79 27.92
C LYS A 245 2.76 0.44 28.52
N ASN A 246 2.17 1.34 29.31
CA ASN A 246 0.86 1.11 29.92
C ASN A 246 -0.24 1.02 28.85
N THR A 247 -0.19 1.86 27.81
CA THR A 247 -1.14 1.78 26.70
C THR A 247 -0.98 0.49 25.91
N ALA A 248 0.25 0.08 25.58
CA ALA A 248 0.50 -1.20 24.92
C ALA A 248 -0.10 -2.38 25.74
N LYS A 249 0.12 -2.38 27.06
CA LYS A 249 -0.29 -3.49 27.94
C LYS A 249 -1.79 -3.53 28.25
N PHE A 250 -2.45 -2.38 28.39
CA PHE A 250 -3.81 -2.31 28.92
C PHE A 250 -4.82 -1.62 27.98
N GLY A 251 -4.39 -1.13 26.83
CA GLY A 251 -5.18 -0.26 25.95
C GLY A 251 -5.17 1.20 26.42
N LEU A 252 -5.58 2.11 25.53
CA LEU A 252 -5.47 3.56 25.74
C LEU A 252 -6.23 4.07 26.97
N GLU A 253 -7.49 3.66 27.16
CA GLU A 253 -8.31 4.17 28.26
C GLU A 253 -7.73 3.79 29.64
N TYR A 254 -7.36 2.52 29.81
CA TYR A 254 -6.72 2.06 31.05
C TYR A 254 -5.29 2.59 31.19
N GLY A 255 -4.56 2.74 30.08
CA GLY A 255 -3.23 3.34 30.03
C GLY A 255 -3.24 4.78 30.56
N ILE A 256 -4.24 5.59 30.16
CA ILE A 256 -4.45 6.95 30.66
C ILE A 256 -4.73 6.93 32.16
N ARG A 257 -5.71 6.13 32.62
CA ARG A 257 -6.08 6.05 34.04
C ARG A 257 -4.92 5.61 34.93
N ARG A 258 -4.14 4.63 34.48
CA ARG A 258 -3.00 4.08 35.23
C ARG A 258 -1.82 5.04 35.30
N THR A 259 -1.61 5.83 34.24
CA THR A 259 -0.45 6.74 34.15
C THR A 259 -0.75 8.08 34.84
N PHE A 260 -1.94 8.63 34.64
CA PHE A 260 -2.26 10.00 35.09
C PHE A 260 -3.30 10.08 36.22
N GLY A 261 -4.01 8.99 36.54
CA GLY A 261 -4.99 8.94 37.63
C GLY A 261 -6.38 9.49 37.30
N TYR A 262 -6.65 9.89 36.05
CA TYR A 262 -7.96 10.35 35.58
C TYR A 262 -8.30 9.77 34.19
N ASN A 263 -9.48 10.09 33.66
CA ASN A 263 -9.99 9.52 32.41
C ASN A 263 -9.58 10.31 31.15
N ASP A 264 -9.87 9.73 29.98
CA ASP A 264 -9.64 10.28 28.65
C ASP A 264 -10.32 11.64 28.42
N LYS A 265 -11.51 11.86 28.99
CA LYS A 265 -12.25 13.13 28.89
C LYS A 265 -11.50 14.27 29.57
N THR A 266 -11.01 14.05 30.79
CA THR A 266 -10.20 15.03 31.51
C THR A 266 -8.91 15.34 30.75
N LEU A 267 -8.21 14.31 30.26
CA LEU A 267 -6.98 14.50 29.47
C LEU A 267 -7.26 15.26 28.16
N SER A 268 -8.39 14.98 27.49
CA SER A 268 -8.83 15.70 26.28
C SER A 268 -9.13 17.17 26.54
N ASN A 269 -9.73 17.49 27.70
CA ASN A 269 -9.97 18.89 28.09
C ASN A 269 -8.66 19.64 28.37
N LEU A 270 -7.71 18.99 29.05
CA LEU A 270 -6.39 19.57 29.28
C LEU A 270 -5.63 19.80 27.97
N TRP A 271 -5.65 18.81 27.07
CA TRP A 271 -5.10 18.91 25.73
C TRP A 271 -5.67 20.11 24.97
N LYS A 272 -7.00 20.21 24.90
CA LYS A 272 -7.68 21.32 24.25
C LYS A 272 -7.31 22.68 24.86
N ASN A 273 -7.36 22.79 26.18
CA ASN A 273 -7.00 24.01 26.90
C ASN A 273 -5.54 24.41 26.64
N SER A 274 -4.63 23.45 26.50
CA SER A 274 -3.21 23.71 26.21
C SER A 274 -2.99 24.34 24.83
N ILE A 275 -3.69 23.86 23.80
CA ILE A 275 -3.67 24.45 22.45
C ILE A 275 -4.23 25.86 22.49
N GLU A 276 -5.43 26.02 23.07
CA GLU A 276 -6.08 27.33 23.14
C GLU A 276 -5.22 28.35 23.89
N ALA A 277 -4.63 27.98 25.03
CA ALA A 277 -3.77 28.86 25.81
C ALA A 277 -2.48 29.24 25.05
N THR A 278 -1.95 28.32 24.25
CA THR A 278 -0.71 28.53 23.49
C THR A 278 -0.95 29.49 22.32
N TYR A 279 -2.03 29.32 21.56
CA TYR A 279 -2.21 30.06 20.30
C TYR A 279 -3.12 31.29 20.38
N ARG A 280 -3.97 31.40 21.41
CA ARG A 280 -4.82 32.58 21.64
C ARG A 280 -4.05 33.91 21.63
N PRO A 281 -2.86 34.06 22.26
CA PRO A 281 -2.13 35.33 22.26
C PRO A 281 -1.70 35.83 20.87
N PHE A 282 -1.58 34.93 19.90
CA PHE A 282 -1.12 35.28 18.56
C PHE A 282 -2.26 35.62 17.59
N LEU A 283 -3.50 35.27 17.91
CA LEU A 283 -4.66 35.56 17.05
C LEU A 283 -5.12 37.00 17.27
N LYS A 284 -4.63 37.92 16.42
CA LYS A 284 -4.98 39.35 16.50
C LYS A 284 -6.34 39.69 15.88
N ASP A 285 -6.73 38.98 14.82
CA ASP A 285 -8.01 39.14 14.10
C ASP A 285 -8.48 37.76 13.60
N THR A 286 -9.78 37.48 13.73
CA THR A 286 -10.41 36.23 13.26
C THR A 286 -10.64 36.24 11.74
N VAL A 287 -10.67 37.42 11.11
CA VAL A 287 -10.89 37.58 9.67
C VAL A 287 -9.58 37.83 8.95
N GLN A 288 -8.77 36.78 8.81
CA GLN A 288 -7.62 36.85 7.91
C GLN A 288 -8.04 36.64 6.46
N LYS A 289 -7.83 37.67 5.63
CA LYS A 289 -8.02 37.63 4.19
C LYS A 289 -6.65 37.57 3.51
N PRO A 290 -6.30 36.44 2.87
CA PRO A 290 -5.13 36.37 2.00
C PRO A 290 -5.21 37.45 0.91
N VAL A 291 -4.05 38.00 0.52
CA VAL A 291 -3.95 39.02 -0.52
C VAL A 291 -4.22 38.39 -1.89
N GLY A 292 -5.08 39.00 -2.70
CA GLY A 292 -5.42 38.52 -4.04
C GLY A 292 -6.66 37.62 -4.12
N ARG A 293 -6.86 37.03 -5.29
CA ARG A 293 -8.03 36.22 -5.63
C ARG A 293 -7.75 34.74 -5.43
N GLN A 294 -8.64 34.03 -4.73
CA GLN A 294 -8.62 32.57 -4.68
C GLN A 294 -9.02 32.02 -6.06
N ILE A 295 -8.10 31.33 -6.73
CA ILE A 295 -8.30 30.80 -8.08
C ILE A 295 -8.51 29.27 -8.08
N ILE A 296 -7.84 28.53 -7.19
CA ILE A 296 -8.01 27.07 -7.07
C ILE A 296 -8.37 26.72 -5.62
N SER A 297 -9.40 25.88 -5.46
CA SER A 297 -9.94 25.46 -4.16
C SER A 297 -10.59 24.07 -4.25
N ASP A 298 -11.14 23.60 -3.13
CA ASP A 298 -11.95 22.39 -3.07
C ASP A 298 -13.26 22.48 -3.88
N LYS A 299 -13.67 23.68 -4.31
CA LYS A 299 -14.89 23.88 -5.11
C LYS A 299 -14.70 23.55 -6.59
N ASN A 300 -13.53 23.83 -7.17
CA ASN A 300 -13.25 23.60 -8.60
C ASN A 300 -12.20 22.52 -8.86
N SER A 301 -11.47 22.09 -7.82
CA SER A 301 -10.43 21.05 -7.90
C SER A 301 -10.57 20.00 -6.81
N GLY A 302 -9.66 19.96 -5.82
CA GLY A 302 -9.66 19.05 -4.67
C GLY A 302 -9.17 19.76 -3.41
N LYS A 303 -9.01 19.05 -2.28
CA LYS A 303 -8.57 19.68 -1.02
C LYS A 303 -7.08 20.00 -1.00
N MET A 304 -6.28 19.22 -1.74
CA MET A 304 -4.85 19.44 -1.90
C MET A 304 -4.60 20.07 -3.26
N ASN A 305 -4.10 21.31 -3.28
CA ASN A 305 -3.67 22.03 -4.46
C ASN A 305 -2.29 22.62 -4.15
N LEU A 306 -1.25 22.02 -4.73
CA LEU A 306 0.14 22.15 -4.29
C LEU A 306 1.06 22.58 -5.43
N ALA A 307 2.26 23.04 -5.07
CA ALA A 307 3.35 23.40 -5.99
C ALA A 307 2.90 24.27 -7.18
N PRO A 308 2.32 25.46 -6.93
CA PRO A 308 1.89 26.34 -8.02
C PRO A 308 3.08 26.78 -8.85
N ALA A 309 2.96 26.72 -10.18
CA ALA A 309 3.92 27.25 -11.13
C ALA A 309 3.18 28.09 -12.18
N VAL A 310 3.28 29.41 -12.09
CA VAL A 310 2.66 30.34 -13.04
C VAL A 310 3.57 30.53 -14.26
N SER A 311 2.98 30.57 -15.46
CA SER A 311 3.73 30.81 -16.69
C SER A 311 4.33 32.22 -16.71
N PRO A 312 5.47 32.43 -17.41
CA PRO A 312 6.11 33.75 -17.51
C PRO A 312 5.16 34.86 -17.99
N ASP A 313 4.27 34.57 -18.93
CA ASP A 313 3.25 35.50 -19.43
C ASP A 313 2.05 35.71 -18.47
N GLY A 314 1.97 34.98 -17.36
CA GLY A 314 0.89 35.07 -16.37
C GLY A 314 -0.46 34.51 -16.85
N LYS A 315 -0.49 33.76 -17.96
CA LYS A 315 -1.72 33.21 -18.54
C LYS A 315 -2.09 31.84 -17.98
N TYR A 316 -1.10 30.98 -17.75
CA TYR A 316 -1.29 29.60 -17.38
C TYR A 316 -0.75 29.31 -15.98
N LEU A 317 -1.37 28.35 -15.30
CA LEU A 317 -0.95 27.84 -14.01
C LEU A 317 -0.86 26.33 -14.08
N ALA A 318 0.33 25.78 -13.84
CA ALA A 318 0.53 24.37 -13.56
C ALA A 318 0.47 24.14 -12.04
N PHE A 319 -0.22 23.10 -11.60
CA PHE A 319 -0.32 22.75 -10.18
C PHE A 319 -0.68 21.28 -9.98
N LEU A 320 -0.38 20.75 -8.79
CA LEU A 320 -0.68 19.37 -8.41
C LEU A 320 -1.99 19.33 -7.62
N SER A 321 -2.86 18.36 -7.94
CA SER A 321 -4.15 18.25 -7.24
C SER A 321 -4.69 16.84 -7.10
N GLU A 322 -5.34 16.56 -5.98
CA GLU A 322 -6.11 15.33 -5.71
C GLU A 322 -7.52 15.34 -6.34
N LYS A 323 -7.76 16.17 -7.36
CA LYS A 323 -9.08 16.31 -8.01
C LYS A 323 -9.63 14.96 -8.50
N ASN A 324 -8.77 14.01 -8.87
CA ASN A 324 -9.17 12.61 -9.10
C ASN A 324 -8.84 11.75 -7.90
N LEU A 325 -9.77 10.86 -7.54
CA LEU A 325 -9.79 10.08 -6.29
C LEU A 325 -8.55 9.21 -5.99
N PHE A 326 -7.77 8.83 -7.00
CA PHE A 326 -6.74 7.79 -6.86
C PHE A 326 -5.30 8.32 -6.91
N THR A 327 -5.08 9.53 -7.44
CA THR A 327 -3.73 10.04 -7.72
C THR A 327 -3.68 11.56 -7.58
N ILE A 328 -2.56 12.08 -7.08
CA ILE A 328 -2.21 13.50 -7.27
C ILE A 328 -1.71 13.64 -8.70
N ASP A 329 -2.48 14.34 -9.53
CA ASP A 329 -2.17 14.55 -10.94
C ASP A 329 -1.71 16.00 -11.19
N LEU A 330 -0.95 16.20 -12.27
CA LEU A 330 -0.55 17.53 -12.74
C LEU A 330 -1.63 18.13 -13.64
N TYR A 331 -2.13 19.31 -13.26
CA TYR A 331 -3.17 20.05 -13.96
C TYR A 331 -2.66 21.36 -14.54
N LEU A 332 -3.30 21.78 -15.64
CA LEU A 332 -3.15 23.08 -16.26
C LEU A 332 -4.45 23.87 -16.07
N ALA A 333 -4.36 25.09 -15.56
CA ALA A 333 -5.46 26.04 -15.44
C ALA A 333 -5.12 27.40 -16.05
N ASP A 334 -6.15 28.19 -16.31
CA ASP A 334 -6.01 29.62 -16.55
C ASP A 334 -5.65 30.32 -15.23
N ALA A 335 -4.54 31.06 -15.20
CA ALA A 335 -3.98 31.63 -13.98
C ALA A 335 -4.82 32.78 -13.39
N LYS A 336 -5.69 33.42 -14.18
CA LYS A 336 -6.50 34.56 -13.74
C LYS A 336 -7.86 34.13 -13.18
N THR A 337 -8.47 33.12 -13.80
CA THR A 337 -9.81 32.63 -13.46
C THR A 337 -9.78 31.37 -12.59
N GLY A 338 -8.71 30.57 -12.67
CA GLY A 338 -8.64 29.26 -12.04
C GLY A 338 -9.43 28.16 -12.78
N THR A 339 -9.85 28.43 -14.02
CA THR A 339 -10.54 27.45 -14.85
C THR A 339 -9.56 26.36 -15.26
N ILE A 340 -9.82 25.11 -14.85
CA ILE A 340 -8.97 23.97 -15.23
C ILE A 340 -9.18 23.68 -16.71
N ILE A 341 -8.10 23.84 -17.48
CA ILE A 341 -8.09 23.65 -18.92
C ILE A 341 -7.98 22.16 -19.23
N ARG A 342 -7.03 21.47 -18.59
CA ARG A 342 -6.83 20.03 -18.77
C ARG A 342 -5.93 19.42 -17.72
N LYS A 343 -5.89 18.09 -17.72
CA LYS A 343 -4.83 17.30 -17.07
C LYS A 343 -3.65 17.16 -18.03
N LEU A 344 -2.43 17.46 -17.57
CA LEU A 344 -1.21 17.31 -18.39
C LEU A 344 -0.69 15.88 -18.38
N THR A 345 -0.80 15.15 -17.26
CA THR A 345 -0.34 13.76 -17.14
C THR A 345 -0.99 13.06 -15.93
N SER A 346 -1.00 11.72 -15.91
CA SER A 346 -1.51 10.88 -14.81
C SER A 346 -0.81 9.53 -14.74
N LYS A 347 -0.63 8.99 -13.53
CA LYS A 347 -0.15 7.62 -13.26
C LYS A 347 -1.09 6.55 -13.86
N VAL A 348 -2.38 6.87 -14.00
CA VAL A 348 -3.41 5.94 -14.49
C VAL A 348 -3.31 5.70 -16.00
N SER A 349 -3.06 6.74 -16.79
CA SER A 349 -3.14 6.69 -18.27
C SER A 349 -1.80 6.65 -18.99
N SER A 350 -0.69 6.98 -18.31
CA SER A 350 0.64 6.93 -18.93
C SER A 350 1.34 5.58 -18.69
N ASN A 351 1.80 4.95 -19.77
CA ASN A 351 2.66 3.76 -19.70
C ASN A 351 4.12 4.10 -19.35
N HIS A 352 4.46 5.39 -19.23
CA HIS A 352 5.83 5.90 -19.04
C HIS A 352 6.02 6.64 -17.71
N VAL A 353 5.05 6.62 -16.80
CA VAL A 353 5.14 7.28 -15.49
C VAL A 353 4.74 6.28 -14.41
N ASP A 354 5.70 5.94 -13.56
CA ASP A 354 5.50 5.11 -12.37
C ASP A 354 5.03 5.98 -11.18
N GLU A 355 5.54 7.22 -11.05
CA GLU A 355 5.25 8.15 -9.94
C GLU A 355 5.62 9.62 -10.22
N PHE A 356 5.12 10.57 -9.40
CA PHE A 356 5.52 11.98 -9.40
C PHE A 356 6.26 12.33 -8.11
N ASN A 357 7.29 13.18 -8.17
CA ASN A 357 7.83 13.82 -6.97
C ASN A 357 6.96 15.04 -6.58
N PHE A 358 5.71 14.77 -6.18
CA PHE A 358 4.72 15.81 -5.84
C PHE A 358 4.98 16.47 -4.47
N ILE A 359 5.88 15.89 -3.68
CA ILE A 359 6.18 16.31 -2.31
C ILE A 359 7.19 17.46 -2.33
N GLU A 360 8.22 17.34 -3.17
CA GLU A 360 9.39 18.22 -3.08
C GLU A 360 9.70 19.02 -4.35
N SER A 361 8.92 18.85 -5.43
CA SER A 361 9.17 19.54 -6.70
C SER A 361 7.95 20.22 -7.29
N ALA A 362 8.15 21.45 -7.77
CA ALA A 362 7.34 22.05 -8.83
C ALA A 362 7.97 21.72 -10.20
N GLY A 363 7.20 21.90 -11.28
CA GLY A 363 7.79 21.96 -12.63
C GLY A 363 8.19 23.39 -13.00
N ALA A 364 8.90 23.53 -14.12
CA ALA A 364 9.41 24.80 -14.63
C ALA A 364 8.83 25.12 -16.01
N TRP A 365 8.51 26.39 -16.24
CA TRP A 365 8.05 26.89 -17.53
C TRP A 365 9.21 27.30 -18.43
N SER A 366 9.11 27.04 -19.73
CA SER A 366 9.96 27.70 -20.71
C SER A 366 9.69 29.21 -20.70
N PRO A 367 10.71 30.05 -21.00
CA PRO A 367 10.57 31.51 -20.95
C PRO A 367 9.50 32.05 -21.91
N ASP A 368 9.20 31.33 -22.99
CA ASP A 368 8.17 31.68 -23.96
C ASP A 368 6.76 31.17 -23.60
N SER A 369 6.60 30.53 -22.43
CA SER A 369 5.32 29.99 -21.91
C SER A 369 4.68 28.89 -22.76
N LYS A 370 5.43 28.27 -23.69
CA LYS A 370 4.93 27.21 -24.58
C LYS A 370 5.26 25.81 -24.11
N GLU A 371 6.21 25.63 -23.21
CA GLU A 371 6.61 24.32 -22.70
C GLU A 371 6.67 24.31 -21.18
N PHE A 372 6.48 23.12 -20.62
CA PHE A 372 6.56 22.87 -19.18
C PHE A 372 7.39 21.62 -18.90
N ALA A 373 8.44 21.77 -18.11
CA ALA A 373 9.32 20.68 -17.67
C ALA A 373 8.96 20.24 -16.25
N PHE A 374 8.94 18.94 -16.00
CA PHE A 374 8.71 18.40 -14.65
C PHE A 374 9.40 17.04 -14.48
N SER A 375 9.72 16.69 -13.24
CA SER A 375 10.31 15.40 -12.90
C SER A 375 9.22 14.31 -12.76
N VAL A 376 9.52 13.14 -13.32
CA VAL A 376 8.72 11.92 -13.16
C VAL A 376 9.61 10.76 -12.79
N PHE A 377 9.03 9.80 -12.09
CA PHE A 377 9.65 8.52 -11.87
C PHE A 377 9.28 7.56 -13.00
N ASN A 378 10.28 6.95 -13.66
CA ASN A 378 10.06 5.99 -14.73
C ASN A 378 11.18 4.93 -14.73
N LYS A 379 10.80 3.65 -14.58
CA LYS A 379 11.72 2.51 -14.66
C LYS A 379 12.88 2.56 -13.67
N GLY A 380 12.60 2.92 -12.41
CA GLY A 380 13.63 2.92 -11.36
C GLY A 380 14.57 4.13 -11.40
N ARG A 381 14.22 5.19 -12.14
CA ARG A 381 15.03 6.41 -12.29
C ARG A 381 14.12 7.64 -12.38
N ASN A 382 14.63 8.79 -11.94
CA ASN A 382 14.00 10.07 -12.26
C ASN A 382 14.29 10.45 -13.71
N ARG A 383 13.29 10.98 -14.40
CA ARG A 383 13.37 11.50 -15.77
C ARG A 383 12.64 12.85 -15.85
N MET A 384 13.11 13.71 -16.74
CA MET A 384 12.49 15.02 -16.97
C MET A 384 11.64 14.92 -18.23
N LEU A 385 10.34 15.16 -18.09
CA LEU A 385 9.44 15.29 -19.21
C LEU A 385 9.25 16.77 -19.53
N VAL A 386 9.34 17.11 -20.81
CA VAL A 386 8.97 18.42 -21.33
C VAL A 386 7.70 18.24 -22.15
N VAL A 387 6.66 18.99 -21.81
CA VAL A 387 5.38 18.97 -22.50
C VAL A 387 5.09 20.31 -23.16
N GLU A 388 4.56 20.26 -24.38
CA GLU A 388 4.07 21.42 -25.12
C GLU A 388 2.72 21.88 -24.55
N ILE A 389 2.49 23.18 -24.45
CA ILE A 389 1.29 23.80 -23.89
C ILE A 389 0.57 24.59 -25.01
N PRO A 390 -0.77 24.47 -25.14
CA PRO A 390 -1.70 23.75 -24.27
C PRO A 390 -1.94 22.28 -24.68
N SER A 391 -1.29 21.76 -25.72
CA SER A 391 -1.53 20.42 -26.26
C SER A 391 -1.24 19.28 -25.27
N GLY A 392 -0.36 19.53 -24.30
CA GLY A 392 0.29 18.60 -23.34
C GLY A 392 0.88 17.37 -24.00
N ARG A 393 1.33 17.51 -25.24
CA ARG A 393 2.11 16.49 -25.93
C ARG A 393 3.52 16.49 -25.35
N VAL A 394 4.03 15.32 -24.96
CA VAL A 394 5.43 15.17 -24.54
C VAL A 394 6.33 15.42 -25.76
N VAL A 395 7.18 16.44 -25.68
CA VAL A 395 8.14 16.80 -26.74
C VAL A 395 9.54 16.27 -26.43
N GLN A 396 9.90 16.13 -25.15
CA GLN A 396 11.18 15.57 -24.74
C GLN A 396 11.04 14.68 -23.49
N ASP A 397 11.88 13.65 -23.42
CA ASP A 397 12.01 12.74 -22.28
C ASP A 397 13.51 12.53 -21.99
N ILE A 398 14.02 13.19 -20.95
CA ILE A 398 15.45 13.33 -20.65
C ILE A 398 15.84 12.55 -19.38
N SER A 399 17.00 11.90 -19.40
CA SER A 399 17.60 11.28 -18.21
C SER A 399 18.76 12.13 -17.70
N MET A 400 18.85 12.33 -16.38
CA MET A 400 19.87 13.17 -15.74
C MET A 400 21.16 12.42 -15.34
N GLU A 401 21.40 11.24 -15.93
CA GLU A 401 22.59 10.42 -15.73
C GLU A 401 23.05 10.26 -14.26
N LYS A 402 24.09 11.01 -13.84
CA LYS A 402 24.72 10.94 -12.52
C LYS A 402 23.88 11.54 -11.39
N ALA A 403 22.96 12.46 -11.71
CA ALA A 403 21.95 12.95 -10.77
C ALA A 403 20.79 11.95 -10.75
N GLU A 404 20.99 10.84 -10.03
CA GLU A 404 20.09 9.69 -10.04
C GLU A 404 18.67 10.02 -9.53
N GLN A 405 18.59 10.97 -8.59
CA GLN A 405 17.37 11.64 -8.16
C GLN A 405 17.54 13.15 -8.33
N PHE A 406 16.48 13.83 -8.74
CA PHE A 406 16.47 15.29 -8.90
C PHE A 406 15.07 15.88 -8.75
N SER A 407 15.02 17.16 -8.40
CA SER A 407 13.82 17.95 -8.13
C SER A 407 14.10 19.45 -8.37
N ASN A 408 13.08 20.30 -8.14
CA ASN A 408 13.20 21.76 -8.10
C ASN A 408 13.84 22.37 -9.37
N LEU A 409 13.14 22.23 -10.50
CA LEU A 409 13.61 22.73 -11.80
C LEU A 409 13.43 24.26 -11.92
N SER A 410 14.37 24.93 -12.58
CA SER A 410 14.22 26.32 -13.04
C SER A 410 14.82 26.49 -14.43
N TRP A 411 14.07 27.07 -15.36
CA TRP A 411 14.49 27.27 -16.75
C TRP A 411 15.29 28.56 -16.89
N SER A 412 16.35 28.53 -17.69
CA SER A 412 17.11 29.72 -18.01
C SER A 412 16.27 30.73 -18.82
N PRO A 413 16.45 32.05 -18.62
CA PRO A 413 15.69 33.06 -19.35
C PRO A 413 15.86 33.01 -20.88
N ASP A 414 16.99 32.47 -21.35
CA ASP A 414 17.28 32.30 -22.78
C ASP A 414 16.69 31.00 -23.37
N GLY A 415 16.10 30.14 -22.54
CA GLY A 415 15.47 28.89 -22.94
C GLY A 415 16.43 27.72 -23.18
N LYS A 416 17.75 27.93 -23.08
CA LYS A 416 18.77 26.94 -23.49
C LYS A 416 19.16 25.94 -22.42
N SER A 417 18.82 26.19 -21.16
CA SER A 417 19.27 25.37 -20.03
C SER A 417 18.22 25.27 -18.92
N ILE A 418 18.37 24.26 -18.06
CA ILE A 418 17.61 24.12 -16.81
C ILE A 418 18.60 23.88 -15.66
N VAL A 419 18.48 24.66 -14.58
CA VAL A 419 19.11 24.34 -13.30
C VAL A 419 18.15 23.51 -12.47
N PHE A 420 18.69 22.57 -11.72
CA PHE A 420 17.94 21.69 -10.83
C PHE A 420 18.79 21.26 -9.65
N GLN A 421 18.14 20.78 -8.60
CA GLN A 421 18.81 20.07 -7.53
C GLN A 421 18.93 18.60 -7.91
N GLY A 422 20.13 18.02 -7.77
CA GLY A 422 20.40 16.60 -7.97
C GLY A 422 21.00 15.96 -6.73
N LEU A 423 20.55 14.74 -6.42
CA LEU A 423 21.12 13.87 -5.40
C LEU A 423 22.00 12.82 -6.08
N SER A 424 23.31 12.86 -5.80
CA SER A 424 24.29 11.89 -6.32
C SER A 424 25.12 11.32 -5.18
N GLU A 425 25.14 9.98 -5.07
CA GLU A 425 25.89 9.26 -4.01
C GLU A 425 25.65 9.84 -2.60
N GLY A 426 24.40 10.23 -2.30
CA GLY A 426 23.97 10.78 -1.03
C GLY A 426 24.32 12.25 -0.77
N GLN A 427 24.74 13.02 -1.78
CA GLN A 427 25.00 14.47 -1.69
C GLN A 427 24.05 15.26 -2.60
N GLY A 428 23.38 16.28 -2.03
CA GLY A 428 22.42 17.13 -2.73
C GLY A 428 23.05 18.43 -3.20
N ASP A 429 23.25 18.57 -4.51
CA ASP A 429 23.94 19.70 -5.14
C ASP A 429 23.10 20.31 -6.29
N LEU A 430 23.53 21.47 -6.79
CA LEU A 430 22.95 22.08 -7.99
C LEU A 430 23.62 21.57 -9.26
N TYR A 431 22.82 21.31 -10.28
CA TYR A 431 23.25 20.87 -11.60
C TYR A 431 22.59 21.70 -12.69
N LEU A 432 23.27 21.83 -13.83
CA LEU A 432 22.80 22.53 -15.03
C LEU A 432 22.73 21.55 -16.19
N TYR A 433 21.57 21.47 -16.84
CA TYR A 433 21.37 20.73 -18.07
C TYR A 433 21.25 21.69 -19.25
N HIS A 434 22.02 21.46 -20.31
CA HIS A 434 21.95 22.22 -21.57
C HIS A 434 21.18 21.45 -22.64
N PHE A 435 20.15 22.05 -23.24
CA PHE A 435 19.31 21.38 -24.25
C PHE A 435 20.06 21.07 -25.55
N ASP A 436 20.90 21.99 -26.01
CA ASP A 436 21.59 21.87 -27.31
C ASP A 436 22.66 20.76 -27.29
N THR A 437 23.47 20.71 -26.24
CA THR A 437 24.58 19.76 -26.11
C THR A 437 24.20 18.48 -25.37
N LYS A 438 23.05 18.47 -24.69
CA LYS A 438 22.60 17.40 -23.77
C LYS A 438 23.58 17.14 -22.62
N GLN A 439 24.42 18.13 -22.29
CA GLN A 439 25.43 18.02 -21.25
C GLN A 439 24.85 18.40 -19.88
N ILE A 440 25.30 17.69 -18.84
CA ILE A 440 25.02 17.98 -17.44
C ILE A 440 26.30 18.45 -16.75
N THR A 441 26.24 19.61 -16.10
CA THR A 441 27.34 20.21 -15.35
C THR A 441 26.95 20.34 -13.88
N GLN A 442 27.77 19.81 -12.98
CA GLN A 442 27.60 20.01 -11.54
C GLN A 442 28.10 21.42 -11.17
N LEU A 443 27.25 22.22 -10.55
CA LEU A 443 27.52 23.62 -10.19
C LEU A 443 28.02 23.76 -8.75
N THR A 444 27.53 22.94 -7.83
CA THR A 444 28.00 22.87 -6.44
C THR A 444 28.45 21.45 -6.09
N ASN A 445 29.40 21.34 -5.15
CA ASN A 445 29.96 20.06 -4.73
C ASN A 445 30.64 20.25 -3.36
N ASP A 446 29.83 20.45 -2.34
CA ASP A 446 30.31 20.52 -0.98
C ASP A 446 29.46 19.62 -0.06
N LYS A 447 29.59 19.76 1.26
CA LYS A 447 28.84 18.90 2.21
C LYS A 447 27.43 19.41 2.49
N TYR A 448 27.11 20.62 2.03
CA TYR A 448 25.85 21.29 2.28
C TYR A 448 24.78 20.81 1.30
N SER A 449 23.52 20.93 1.68
CA SER A 449 22.40 20.72 0.77
C SER A 449 22.07 22.04 0.09
N ASP A 450 22.12 22.06 -1.24
CA ASP A 450 21.69 23.21 -2.03
C ASP A 450 20.36 22.91 -2.73
N TYR A 451 19.34 23.73 -2.47
CA TYR A 451 17.92 23.41 -2.69
C TYR A 451 17.17 24.57 -3.37
N GLN A 452 16.10 24.26 -4.13
CA GLN A 452 15.19 25.26 -4.73
C GLN A 452 15.88 26.39 -5.54
N PRO A 453 16.65 26.06 -6.59
CA PRO A 453 17.31 27.08 -7.41
C PRO A 453 16.32 27.91 -8.24
N SER A 454 16.66 29.17 -8.49
CA SER A 454 15.92 30.08 -9.37
C SER A 454 16.89 30.97 -10.15
N PHE A 455 16.75 31.03 -11.48
CA PHE A 455 17.58 31.88 -12.33
C PHE A 455 17.27 33.37 -12.16
N SER A 456 18.32 34.18 -12.19
CA SER A 456 18.19 35.63 -12.39
C SER A 456 17.67 35.94 -13.79
N ARG A 457 17.05 37.11 -13.96
CA ARG A 457 16.43 37.53 -15.24
C ARG A 457 17.43 37.68 -16.39
N ASP A 458 18.66 38.02 -16.07
CA ASP A 458 19.76 38.13 -17.02
C ASP A 458 20.46 36.79 -17.28
N GLY A 459 20.07 35.71 -16.59
CA GLY A 459 20.63 34.37 -16.71
C GLY A 459 22.06 34.21 -16.19
N LYS A 460 22.60 35.21 -15.48
CA LYS A 460 24.00 35.20 -14.99
C LYS A 460 24.15 34.62 -13.60
N LYS A 461 23.07 34.56 -12.82
CA LYS A 461 23.09 34.17 -11.42
C LYS A 461 21.96 33.20 -11.09
N ILE A 462 22.13 32.50 -9.98
CA ILE A 462 21.15 31.56 -9.43
C ILE A 462 21.00 31.84 -7.93
N VAL A 463 19.79 32.13 -7.47
CA VAL A 463 19.46 32.16 -6.04
C VAL A 463 18.95 30.79 -5.62
N PHE A 464 19.33 30.33 -4.44
CA PHE A 464 18.92 29.03 -3.91
C PHE A 464 18.92 29.05 -2.37
N ALA A 465 18.29 28.06 -1.76
CA ALA A 465 18.34 27.82 -0.33
C ALA A 465 19.48 26.83 -0.01
N SER A 466 20.25 27.07 1.06
CA SER A 466 21.38 26.24 1.46
C SER A 466 21.49 26.12 2.98
N ASP A 467 21.90 24.96 3.47
CA ASP A 467 22.10 24.69 4.90
C ASP A 467 23.51 25.07 5.43
N ARG A 468 24.34 25.69 4.57
CA ARG A 468 25.73 26.09 4.86
C ARG A 468 25.94 26.99 6.07
N THR A 469 24.91 27.73 6.47
CA THR A 469 24.99 28.64 7.63
C THR A 469 24.74 27.92 8.95
N THR A 470 24.26 26.67 8.94
CA THR A 470 23.83 25.97 10.18
C THR A 470 24.37 24.55 10.32
N TYR A 471 24.60 23.80 9.23
CA TYR A 471 24.91 22.35 9.25
C TYR A 471 25.96 21.90 10.29
N ASP A 472 27.08 22.64 10.41
CA ASP A 472 28.14 22.37 11.42
C ASP A 472 28.34 23.53 12.41
N LYS A 473 27.40 24.47 12.46
CA LYS A 473 27.53 25.72 13.25
C LYS A 473 26.53 25.80 14.41
N SER A 474 25.61 24.85 14.50
CA SER A 474 24.62 24.73 15.58
C SER A 474 24.92 23.49 16.43
N LEU A 475 24.75 23.58 17.75
CA LEU A 475 24.81 22.40 18.63
C LEU A 475 23.54 21.53 18.55
N GLY A 476 22.43 22.11 18.07
CA GLY A 476 21.16 21.42 17.99
C GLY A 476 21.08 20.41 16.84
N GLN A 477 20.05 19.56 16.88
CA GLN A 477 19.77 18.61 15.81
C GLN A 477 19.35 19.32 14.51
N ASP A 478 18.65 20.46 14.64
CA ASP A 478 18.00 21.17 13.54
C ASP A 478 19.02 21.87 12.61
N ILE A 479 18.90 21.60 11.33
CA ILE A 479 19.69 22.16 10.24
C ILE A 479 18.75 23.03 9.39
N THR A 480 18.81 24.34 9.60
CA THR A 480 17.93 25.30 8.90
C THR A 480 18.56 25.90 7.65
N PHE A 481 17.72 26.29 6.70
CA PHE A 481 18.13 26.82 5.40
C PHE A 481 18.19 28.35 5.39
N ASN A 482 19.25 28.89 4.78
CA ASN A 482 19.36 30.31 4.44
C ASN A 482 19.52 30.48 2.93
N LEU A 483 19.45 31.72 2.43
CA LEU A 483 19.56 32.01 1.00
C LEU A 483 21.01 32.24 0.59
N ALA A 484 21.37 31.79 -0.61
CA ALA A 484 22.65 32.03 -1.24
C ALA A 484 22.47 32.37 -2.74
N GLU A 485 23.43 33.11 -3.29
CA GLU A 485 23.48 33.46 -4.72
C GLU A 485 24.78 32.92 -5.33
N LEU A 486 24.65 32.17 -6.43
CA LEU A 486 25.75 31.65 -7.25
C LEU A 486 25.91 32.52 -8.50
N ASP A 487 27.12 33.03 -8.71
CA ASP A 487 27.53 33.65 -9.98
C ASP A 487 28.04 32.58 -10.96
N LEU A 488 27.38 32.43 -12.11
CA LEU A 488 27.67 31.33 -13.05
C LEU A 488 28.98 31.51 -13.81
N ALA A 489 29.48 32.74 -13.94
CA ALA A 489 30.73 33.00 -14.64
C ALA A 489 31.96 32.68 -13.79
N THR A 490 31.87 32.97 -12.49
CA THR A 490 32.99 32.80 -11.54
C THR A 490 32.89 31.55 -10.67
N GLY A 491 31.70 30.95 -10.56
CA GLY A 491 31.42 29.87 -9.60
C GLY A 491 31.36 30.35 -8.15
N LYS A 492 31.36 31.66 -7.90
CA LYS A 492 31.38 32.21 -6.54
C LYS A 492 29.98 32.15 -5.92
N ILE A 493 29.90 31.55 -4.73
CA ILE A 493 28.69 31.53 -3.89
C ILE A 493 28.79 32.64 -2.84
N THR A 494 27.72 33.42 -2.68
CA THR A 494 27.60 34.49 -1.69
C THR A 494 26.33 34.31 -0.84
N ASP A 495 26.49 34.21 0.48
CA ASP A 495 25.36 34.09 1.42
C ASP A 495 24.57 35.40 1.50
N ILE A 496 23.24 35.31 1.42
CA ILE A 496 22.32 36.40 1.68
C ILE A 496 21.91 36.33 3.15
N LYS A 497 22.33 37.32 3.94
CA LYS A 497 22.15 37.29 5.40
C LYS A 497 20.73 37.70 5.79
N VAL A 498 19.82 36.73 5.83
CA VAL A 498 18.45 36.91 6.33
C VAL A 498 18.11 35.86 7.38
N PHE A 499 17.51 36.27 8.49
CA PHE A 499 16.90 35.43 9.53
C PHE A 499 17.69 34.14 9.85
N ASN A 500 18.98 34.26 10.19
CA ASN A 500 19.85 33.11 10.38
C ASN A 500 19.41 32.23 11.57
N GLY A 501 18.99 30.99 11.30
CA GLY A 501 18.41 30.08 12.30
C GLY A 501 16.90 29.85 12.12
N ALA A 502 16.27 30.53 11.16
CA ALA A 502 14.97 30.20 10.60
C ALA A 502 15.13 29.48 9.25
N ASN A 503 14.08 28.80 8.78
CA ASN A 503 14.06 28.26 7.43
C ASN A 503 13.63 29.34 6.43
N ASN A 504 14.53 29.70 5.52
CA ASN A 504 14.30 30.63 4.42
C ASN A 504 14.35 29.85 3.10
N LEU A 505 13.20 29.66 2.48
CA LEU A 505 12.97 28.68 1.42
C LEU A 505 12.23 29.30 0.23
N ASN A 506 12.23 28.57 -0.89
CA ASN A 506 11.55 28.87 -2.15
C ASN A 506 11.86 30.29 -2.69
N PRO A 507 13.15 30.67 -2.85
CA PRO A 507 13.50 31.98 -3.38
C PRO A 507 13.13 32.11 -4.86
N GLN A 508 12.65 33.29 -5.28
CA GLN A 508 12.29 33.63 -6.66
C GLN A 508 12.66 35.08 -6.95
N TYR A 509 13.29 35.35 -8.10
CA TYR A 509 13.56 36.72 -8.54
C TYR A 509 12.27 37.43 -8.99
N SER A 510 12.17 38.72 -8.68
CA SER A 510 11.18 39.63 -9.27
C SER A 510 11.31 39.70 -10.80
N SER A 511 10.29 40.22 -11.48
CA SER A 511 10.29 40.29 -12.95
C SER A 511 11.40 41.18 -13.53
N ASP A 512 11.84 42.18 -12.77
CA ASP A 512 12.93 43.10 -13.10
C ASP A 512 14.30 42.64 -12.58
N GLY A 513 14.35 41.56 -11.78
CA GLY A 513 15.58 41.02 -11.19
C GLY A 513 16.18 41.85 -10.06
N THR A 514 15.51 42.89 -9.56
CA THR A 514 16.03 43.77 -8.50
C THR A 514 15.77 43.24 -7.08
N GLN A 515 14.81 42.31 -6.94
CA GLN A 515 14.32 41.79 -5.67
C GLN A 515 14.25 40.26 -5.67
N ILE A 516 14.33 39.68 -4.47
CA ILE A 516 14.11 38.25 -4.23
C ILE A 516 12.92 38.10 -3.28
N TYR A 517 11.91 37.34 -3.72
CA TYR A 517 10.82 36.89 -2.88
C TYR A 517 11.13 35.50 -2.32
N PHE A 518 10.79 35.25 -1.06
CA PHE A 518 11.02 33.95 -0.42
C PHE A 518 10.03 33.72 0.71
N LEU A 519 9.97 32.49 1.22
CA LEU A 519 9.16 32.10 2.37
C LEU A 519 10.06 31.93 3.59
N SER A 520 9.65 32.49 4.73
CA SER A 520 10.38 32.33 5.99
C SER A 520 9.43 32.00 7.14
N ASN A 521 9.94 31.23 8.09
CA ASN A 521 9.26 30.88 9.35
C ASN A 521 9.85 31.61 10.58
N GLN A 522 10.58 32.72 10.37
CA GLN A 522 11.34 33.41 11.43
C GLN A 522 10.51 33.84 12.65
N ASP A 523 9.23 34.17 12.46
CA ASP A 523 8.30 34.54 13.54
C ASP A 523 7.41 33.36 14.01
N GLY A 524 7.75 32.12 13.61
CA GLY A 524 6.94 30.92 13.85
C GLY A 524 5.75 30.75 12.90
N PHE A 525 5.47 31.75 12.06
CA PHE A 525 4.50 31.70 10.97
C PHE A 525 5.21 31.64 9.64
N ARG A 526 4.69 30.85 8.71
CA ARG A 526 5.28 30.79 7.37
C ARG A 526 4.72 31.88 6.47
N ASN A 527 5.48 32.95 6.29
CA ASN A 527 5.10 34.16 5.56
C ASN A 527 6.01 34.43 4.37
N MET A 528 5.52 35.25 3.44
CA MET A 528 6.28 35.76 2.30
C MET A 528 7.06 37.01 2.69
N TYR A 529 8.32 37.05 2.26
CA TYR A 529 9.24 38.16 2.44
C TYR A 529 9.82 38.60 1.10
N ARG A 530 10.29 39.85 1.05
CA ARG A 530 10.93 40.47 -0.11
C ARG A 530 12.23 41.12 0.32
N TYR A 531 13.32 40.74 -0.35
CA TYR A 531 14.66 41.29 -0.16
C TYR A 531 15.08 42.10 -1.39
N THR A 532 15.53 43.33 -1.18
CA THR A 532 16.02 44.23 -2.24
C THR A 532 17.54 44.11 -2.36
N LEU A 533 18.05 43.78 -3.55
CA LEU A 533 19.46 43.46 -3.74
C LEU A 533 20.41 44.66 -3.58
N SER A 534 19.95 45.87 -3.94
CA SER A 534 20.80 47.07 -3.99
C SER A 534 21.20 47.61 -2.61
N ASP A 535 20.30 47.53 -1.63
CA ASP A 535 20.45 48.15 -0.31
C ASP A 535 20.20 47.17 0.85
N GLY A 536 19.84 45.92 0.57
CA GLY A 536 19.54 44.90 1.57
C GLY A 536 18.22 45.12 2.31
N LYS A 537 17.33 45.98 1.79
CA LYS A 537 16.03 46.25 2.42
C LYS A 537 15.17 45.00 2.44
N LEU A 538 14.68 44.63 3.63
CA LEU A 538 13.87 43.43 3.86
C LEU A 538 12.46 43.80 4.33
N GLU A 539 11.44 43.23 3.68
CA GLU A 539 10.03 43.52 3.93
C GLU A 539 9.21 42.23 4.07
N GLN A 540 8.33 42.18 5.08
CA GLN A 540 7.31 41.15 5.24
C GLN A 540 6.09 41.50 4.39
N MET A 541 5.72 40.62 3.47
CA MET A 541 4.65 40.85 2.50
C MET A 541 3.31 40.24 2.93
N THR A 542 3.34 39.21 3.78
CA THR A 542 2.13 38.57 4.33
C THR A 542 2.21 38.41 5.84
N ASN A 543 1.05 38.34 6.49
CA ASN A 543 0.91 38.05 7.91
C ASN A 543 -0.28 37.09 8.12
N LEU A 544 -0.03 35.80 7.90
CA LEU A 544 -1.02 34.74 7.95
C LEU A 544 -0.84 33.87 9.22
N PHE A 545 -1.93 33.56 9.90
CA PHE A 545 -1.97 32.84 11.18
C PHE A 545 -1.67 31.35 11.01
N THR A 546 -2.06 30.75 9.90
CA THR A 546 -1.59 29.40 9.53
C THR A 546 -0.27 29.54 8.78
N GLY A 547 -0.31 29.90 7.50
CA GLY A 547 0.86 30.20 6.68
C GLY A 547 0.73 29.80 5.21
N ILE A 548 1.75 30.16 4.43
CA ILE A 548 1.96 29.72 3.04
C ILE A 548 2.76 28.43 3.07
N SER A 549 2.21 27.32 2.57
CA SER A 549 2.88 26.02 2.64
C SER A 549 2.42 25.04 1.55
N GLY A 550 3.29 24.08 1.23
CA GLY A 550 2.93 22.84 0.55
C GLY A 550 2.75 21.69 1.55
N ILE A 551 2.89 20.44 1.09
CA ILE A 551 2.66 19.23 1.89
C ILE A 551 3.76 18.97 2.94
N THR A 552 4.95 19.51 2.71
CA THR A 552 6.03 19.66 3.68
C THR A 552 6.46 21.12 3.74
N GLU A 553 7.28 21.47 4.73
CA GLU A 553 7.96 22.76 4.79
C GLU A 553 8.97 22.93 3.62
N TYR A 554 9.42 21.85 2.98
CA TYR A 554 10.35 21.94 1.84
C TYR A 554 9.64 21.98 0.48
N SER A 555 8.34 21.67 0.43
CA SER A 555 7.53 21.80 -0.78
C SER A 555 7.49 23.24 -1.33
N PRO A 556 7.66 23.44 -2.64
CA PRO A 556 7.38 24.72 -3.28
C PRO A 556 5.92 25.17 -3.05
N ALA A 557 5.75 26.44 -2.71
CA ALA A 557 4.47 27.05 -2.35
C ALA A 557 4.29 28.46 -2.92
N LEU A 558 5.27 28.95 -3.70
CA LEU A 558 5.34 30.30 -4.28
C LEU A 558 5.87 30.25 -5.72
N SER A 559 5.25 31.00 -6.62
CA SER A 559 5.71 31.22 -8.00
C SER A 559 5.37 32.63 -8.49
N ILE A 560 6.23 33.20 -9.34
CA ILE A 560 6.14 34.60 -9.80
C ILE A 560 6.29 34.67 -11.34
N SER A 561 5.35 35.37 -12.00
CA SER A 561 5.38 35.61 -13.46
C SER A 561 6.26 36.80 -13.84
N ASN A 562 6.56 36.95 -15.14
CA ASN A 562 7.26 38.15 -15.66
C ASN A 562 6.34 39.38 -15.62
N ASN A 563 5.04 39.18 -15.46
CA ASN A 563 4.03 40.23 -15.35
C ASN A 563 3.69 40.57 -13.89
N ASN A 564 4.56 40.20 -12.95
CA ASN A 564 4.40 40.45 -11.50
C ASN A 564 3.13 39.81 -10.91
N ASP A 565 2.65 38.70 -11.48
CA ASP A 565 1.64 37.86 -10.83
C ASP A 565 2.36 36.95 -9.82
N ILE A 566 1.90 36.97 -8.58
CA ILE A 566 2.40 36.14 -7.49
C ILE A 566 1.32 35.11 -7.16
N VAL A 567 1.64 33.84 -7.38
CA VAL A 567 0.76 32.71 -7.05
C VAL A 567 1.33 31.94 -5.87
N TYR A 568 0.51 31.71 -4.85
CA TYR A 568 0.94 31.03 -3.63
C TYR A 568 -0.13 30.12 -3.03
N SER A 569 0.29 29.07 -2.32
CA SER A 569 -0.60 28.13 -1.63
C SER A 569 -0.85 28.54 -0.18
N TYR A 570 -2.11 28.63 0.21
CA TYR A 570 -2.53 28.95 1.57
C TYR A 570 -3.19 27.74 2.23
N TYR A 571 -2.73 27.38 3.43
CA TYR A 571 -3.28 26.28 4.21
C TYR A 571 -4.34 26.78 5.20
N ARG A 572 -5.58 26.28 5.08
CA ARG A 572 -6.67 26.58 6.03
C ARG A 572 -7.75 25.49 6.00
N ALA A 573 -8.28 25.17 7.17
CA ALA A 573 -9.33 24.18 7.37
C ALA A 573 -8.97 22.82 6.75
N GLN A 574 -7.71 22.40 6.95
CA GLN A 574 -7.12 21.18 6.37
C GLN A 574 -7.18 21.13 4.84
N LYS A 575 -7.09 22.28 4.17
CA LYS A 575 -7.11 22.41 2.71
C LYS A 575 -6.00 23.34 2.25
N TYR A 576 -5.46 23.06 1.06
CA TYR A 576 -4.52 23.91 0.35
C TYR A 576 -5.25 24.59 -0.81
N SER A 577 -5.31 25.91 -0.79
CA SER A 577 -5.92 26.73 -1.86
C SER A 577 -4.88 27.63 -2.52
N LEU A 578 -5.03 27.91 -3.81
CA LEU A 578 -4.11 28.78 -4.55
C LEU A 578 -4.71 30.16 -4.73
N TYR A 579 -3.93 31.19 -4.41
CA TYR A 579 -4.26 32.59 -4.57
C TYR A 579 -3.35 33.22 -5.62
N ASN A 580 -3.90 34.13 -6.42
CA ASN A 580 -3.15 34.96 -7.36
C ASN A 580 -3.36 36.44 -7.02
N ALA A 581 -2.26 37.18 -6.89
CA ALA A 581 -2.23 38.61 -6.61
C ALA A 581 -1.18 39.29 -7.50
N LYS A 582 -1.32 40.59 -7.75
CA LYS A 582 -0.21 41.39 -8.28
C LYS A 582 0.78 41.72 -7.18
N ALA A 583 2.07 41.82 -7.53
CA ALA A 583 3.10 42.26 -6.59
C ALA A 583 2.78 43.61 -5.92
N SER A 584 2.07 44.50 -6.64
CA SER A 584 1.60 45.79 -6.14
C SER A 584 0.46 45.69 -5.11
N ASP A 585 -0.23 44.56 -5.03
CA ASP A 585 -1.35 44.36 -4.08
C ASP A 585 -0.86 44.12 -2.66
N PHE A 586 0.44 43.83 -2.48
CA PHE A 586 1.05 43.58 -1.18
C PHE A 586 1.63 44.87 -0.59
N THR A 587 1.25 45.15 0.67
CA THR A 587 1.83 46.24 1.45
C THR A 587 2.96 45.71 2.33
N GLY A 588 4.20 45.86 1.87
CA GLY A 588 5.39 45.39 2.60
C GLY A 588 5.62 46.16 3.90
N LYS A 589 5.88 45.44 5.00
CA LYS A 589 6.35 46.02 6.27
C LYS A 589 7.83 45.75 6.43
N GLN A 590 8.65 46.79 6.57
CA GLN A 590 10.09 46.62 6.80
C GLN A 590 10.36 45.88 8.12
N VAL A 591 11.32 44.95 8.08
CA VAL A 591 11.73 44.10 9.21
C VAL A 591 13.25 43.99 9.29
N ASP A 592 13.77 43.74 10.49
CA ASP A 592 15.21 43.56 10.71
C ASP A 592 15.65 42.17 10.26
N SER A 593 16.73 42.09 9.48
CA SER A 593 17.31 40.83 8.98
C SER A 593 17.78 39.85 10.05
N THR A 594 17.95 40.30 11.30
CA THR A 594 18.42 39.49 12.43
C THR A 594 17.31 39.12 13.41
N TYR A 595 16.10 39.68 13.23
CA TYR A 595 14.97 39.38 14.09
C TYR A 595 14.51 37.93 13.88
N ILE A 596 14.47 37.16 14.97
CA ILE A 596 13.94 35.80 15.02
C ILE A 596 13.10 35.68 16.30
N ASN A 597 11.85 35.24 16.15
CA ASN A 597 10.97 34.94 17.26
C ASN A 597 10.09 33.74 16.91
N THR A 598 10.56 32.53 17.24
CA THR A 598 9.84 31.31 16.89
C THR A 598 8.77 30.90 17.91
N ASP A 599 8.33 31.79 18.81
CA ASP A 599 7.38 31.44 19.89
C ASP A 599 6.05 30.90 19.32
N ALA A 600 5.57 31.44 18.20
CA ALA A 600 4.36 30.95 17.55
C ALA A 600 4.52 29.58 16.88
N GLY A 601 5.77 29.15 16.67
CA GLY A 601 6.16 27.84 16.17
C GLY A 601 6.39 26.79 17.27
N LEU A 602 6.16 27.14 18.55
CA LEU A 602 6.22 26.17 19.64
C LEU A 602 4.95 25.33 19.69
N LEU A 603 5.12 24.04 19.95
CA LEU A 603 4.04 23.11 20.24
C LEU A 603 3.52 23.31 21.68
N PRO A 604 2.22 23.04 21.92
CA PRO A 604 1.58 23.31 23.21
C PRO A 604 2.10 22.36 24.31
N PRO A 605 1.99 22.78 25.60
CA PRO A 605 1.79 24.14 26.09
C PRO A 605 3.06 25.00 25.94
N ALA A 606 2.97 26.34 25.84
CA ALA A 606 4.14 27.21 25.65
C ALA A 606 5.29 26.98 26.67
N ARG A 607 4.97 26.77 27.96
CA ARG A 607 5.97 26.52 29.02
C ARG A 607 6.01 25.05 29.43
N ALA A 608 7.20 24.53 29.67
CA ALA A 608 7.40 23.22 30.28
C ALA A 608 7.53 23.36 31.81
N VAL A 609 6.84 22.53 32.57
CA VAL A 609 6.85 22.52 34.04
C VAL A 609 7.69 21.36 34.59
N GLY A 610 7.77 20.25 33.84
CA GLY A 610 8.52 19.05 34.24
C GLY A 610 9.93 18.97 33.66
N VAL A 611 10.60 17.84 33.89
CA VAL A 611 11.92 17.52 33.32
C VAL A 611 11.85 17.56 31.79
N ASN A 612 12.66 18.42 31.18
CA ASN A 612 12.71 18.66 29.74
C ASN A 612 13.93 17.99 29.11
N LEU A 613 14.01 16.66 29.24
CA LEU A 613 15.15 15.86 28.78
C LEU A 613 15.24 15.85 27.25
N ILE A 614 14.12 15.69 26.56
CA ILE A 614 14.09 15.50 25.10
C ILE A 614 14.59 16.76 24.41
N ASN A 615 14.01 17.93 24.70
CA ASN A 615 14.47 19.17 24.06
C ASN A 615 15.89 19.57 24.50
N ALA A 616 16.30 19.24 25.74
CA ALA A 616 17.68 19.46 26.15
C ALA A 616 18.67 18.62 25.33
N ASN A 617 18.36 17.35 25.09
CA ASN A 617 19.17 16.45 24.26
C ASN A 617 19.23 16.95 22.81
N LEU A 618 18.08 17.31 22.23
CA LEU A 618 18.00 17.79 20.84
C LEU A 618 18.71 19.14 20.63
N ASN A 619 18.68 20.05 21.62
CA ASN A 619 19.41 21.32 21.54
C ASN A 619 20.93 21.17 21.72
N ASN A 620 21.39 20.05 22.28
CA ASN A 620 22.81 19.74 22.50
C ASN A 620 23.25 18.50 21.71
N PHE A 621 22.55 18.19 20.61
CA PHE A 621 22.77 17.01 19.79
C PHE A 621 24.24 16.81 19.40
N LEU A 622 24.91 17.83 18.87
CA LEU A 622 26.33 17.73 18.48
C LEU A 622 27.32 17.82 19.66
N ALA A 623 26.85 18.05 20.88
CA ALA A 623 27.71 18.05 22.08
C ALA A 623 28.01 16.64 22.58
N TYR A 624 27.26 15.62 22.16
CA TYR A 624 27.52 14.23 22.51
C TYR A 624 28.82 13.72 21.87
N PRO A 625 29.58 12.87 22.59
CA PRO A 625 30.86 12.37 22.09
C PRO A 625 30.63 11.47 20.88
N ARG A 626 31.39 11.74 19.81
CA ARG A 626 31.46 10.86 18.63
C ARG A 626 32.21 9.58 18.97
N ILE A 627 31.82 8.47 18.34
CA ILE A 627 32.53 7.21 18.55
C ILE A 627 33.93 7.26 17.91
N PRO A 628 34.93 6.62 18.51
CA PRO A 628 36.27 6.50 17.92
C PRO A 628 36.23 5.88 16.52
N THR A 629 37.06 6.37 15.59
CA THR A 629 37.05 5.92 14.20
C THR A 629 37.47 4.45 14.01
N ASP A 630 38.28 3.92 14.92
CA ASP A 630 38.72 2.52 15.03
C ASP A 630 37.62 1.57 15.53
N SER A 631 36.56 2.11 16.16
CA SER A 631 35.36 1.33 16.53
C SER A 631 34.50 0.97 15.32
N VAL A 632 34.86 1.46 14.12
CA VAL A 632 34.11 1.27 12.89
C VAL A 632 34.92 0.48 11.87
N HIS A 633 34.35 -0.63 11.38
CA HIS A 633 35.04 -1.52 10.46
C HIS A 633 34.10 -2.13 9.43
N THR A 634 34.63 -2.42 8.24
CA THR A 634 33.88 -3.08 7.17
C THR A 634 33.91 -4.59 7.38
N VAL A 635 32.74 -5.24 7.34
CA VAL A 635 32.62 -6.71 7.41
C VAL A 635 31.97 -7.26 6.14
N PRO A 636 32.29 -8.50 5.74
CA PRO A 636 31.65 -9.12 4.59
C PRO A 636 30.18 -9.44 4.89
N TYR A 637 29.30 -9.18 3.92
CA TYR A 637 27.89 -9.59 4.00
C TYR A 637 27.76 -11.11 4.08
N LYS A 638 27.03 -11.62 5.07
CA LYS A 638 26.68 -13.03 5.20
C LYS A 638 25.16 -13.19 5.28
N PRO A 639 24.50 -13.85 4.29
CA PRO A 639 23.06 -14.07 4.34
C PRO A 639 22.72 -15.04 5.47
N MET A 640 21.93 -14.59 6.44
CA MET A 640 21.40 -15.42 7.53
C MET A 640 19.88 -15.31 7.54
N PHE A 641 19.19 -16.44 7.42
CA PHE A 641 17.73 -16.47 7.46
C PHE A 641 17.22 -16.14 8.86
N LYS A 642 16.28 -15.20 8.92
CA LYS A 642 15.50 -14.86 10.11
C LYS A 642 14.02 -14.84 9.71
N LEU A 643 13.15 -15.16 10.66
CA LEU A 643 11.71 -15.09 10.49
C LEU A 643 11.31 -13.64 10.14
N ASP A 644 10.58 -13.46 9.03
CA ASP A 644 9.93 -12.20 8.65
C ASP A 644 8.47 -12.18 9.10
N TYR A 645 7.81 -13.34 9.09
CA TYR A 645 6.37 -13.42 9.30
C TYR A 645 5.97 -14.83 9.72
N LEU A 646 5.00 -14.94 10.63
CA LEU A 646 4.36 -16.18 11.02
C LEU A 646 2.85 -15.95 11.08
N ALA A 647 2.09 -16.75 10.34
CA ALA A 647 0.63 -16.71 10.31
C ALA A 647 0.03 -18.08 10.57
N SER A 648 -1.21 -18.07 11.05
CA SER A 648 -2.08 -19.21 10.87
C SER A 648 -2.69 -19.17 9.46
N SER A 649 -2.83 -20.31 8.80
CA SER A 649 -3.49 -20.44 7.51
C SER A 649 -5.03 -20.31 7.58
N GLY A 650 -5.55 -19.75 8.67
CA GLY A 650 -6.97 -19.71 9.00
C GLY A 650 -7.49 -21.03 9.58
N VAL A 651 -8.69 -20.96 10.19
CA VAL A 651 -9.47 -22.12 10.57
C VAL A 651 -10.63 -22.27 9.59
N GLY A 652 -10.53 -23.19 8.64
CA GLY A 652 -11.61 -23.50 7.70
C GLY A 652 -12.60 -24.46 8.34
N VAL A 653 -13.81 -24.02 8.67
CA VAL A 653 -14.87 -24.91 9.15
C VAL A 653 -15.80 -25.25 7.99
N GLY A 654 -15.70 -26.49 7.50
CA GLY A 654 -16.61 -27.02 6.48
C GLY A 654 -17.70 -27.84 7.14
N VAL A 655 -18.98 -27.51 6.90
CA VAL A 655 -20.10 -28.35 7.33
C VAL A 655 -20.59 -29.09 6.09
N SER A 656 -20.41 -30.40 6.06
CA SER A 656 -21.06 -31.28 5.08
C SER A 656 -22.24 -31.99 5.73
N SER A 657 -23.08 -32.64 4.92
CA SER A 657 -24.13 -33.54 5.38
C SER A 657 -23.63 -34.71 6.24
N PHE A 658 -22.31 -34.89 6.36
CA PHE A 658 -21.68 -36.00 7.09
C PHE A 658 -20.71 -35.54 8.19
N GLY A 659 -20.62 -34.23 8.48
CA GLY A 659 -19.86 -33.73 9.63
C GLY A 659 -19.26 -32.34 9.47
N THR A 660 -18.78 -31.80 10.59
CA THR A 660 -18.04 -30.53 10.68
C THR A 660 -16.54 -30.81 10.60
N GLY A 661 -15.88 -30.44 9.50
CA GLY A 661 -14.41 -30.48 9.36
C GLY A 661 -13.79 -29.14 9.79
N LEU A 662 -12.60 -29.20 10.39
CA LEU A 662 -11.84 -28.03 10.86
C LEU A 662 -10.42 -28.09 10.28
N ALA A 663 -10.13 -27.27 9.28
CA ALA A 663 -8.81 -27.14 8.67
C ALA A 663 -8.02 -26.05 9.41
N SER A 664 -6.83 -26.35 9.94
CA SER A 664 -5.93 -25.35 10.54
C SER A 664 -4.47 -25.64 10.19
N GLY A 665 -3.68 -24.59 10.02
CA GLY A 665 -2.27 -24.69 9.70
C GLY A 665 -1.48 -23.45 10.08
N ILE A 666 -0.16 -23.55 9.93
CA ILE A 666 0.82 -22.50 10.16
C ILE A 666 1.58 -22.22 8.86
N GLN A 667 1.91 -20.96 8.63
CA GLN A 667 2.73 -20.51 7.51
C GLN A 667 3.76 -19.53 8.02
N GLY A 668 5.01 -19.67 7.60
CA GLY A 668 6.13 -18.81 7.97
C GLY A 668 6.90 -18.35 6.74
N VAL A 669 7.35 -17.10 6.78
CA VAL A 669 8.29 -16.53 5.80
C VAL A 669 9.61 -16.25 6.52
N PHE A 670 10.70 -16.69 5.93
CA PHE A 670 12.05 -16.48 6.45
C PHE A 670 12.90 -15.86 5.36
N SER A 671 13.68 -14.84 5.68
CA SER A 671 14.59 -14.24 4.69
C SER A 671 15.88 -13.73 5.30
N ASP A 672 16.87 -13.49 4.44
CA ASP A 672 18.07 -12.76 4.82
C ASP A 672 17.75 -11.29 5.17
N ILE A 673 18.71 -10.57 5.76
CA ILE A 673 18.46 -9.20 6.22
C ILE A 673 18.12 -8.24 5.07
N LEU A 674 18.52 -8.55 3.84
CA LEU A 674 18.17 -7.77 2.65
C LEU A 674 16.87 -8.26 1.98
N GLY A 675 16.29 -9.38 2.40
CA GLY A 675 15.12 -10.02 1.77
C GLY A 675 15.38 -10.57 0.35
N ARG A 676 16.64 -10.73 -0.05
CA ARG A 676 17.04 -11.22 -1.38
C ARG A 676 16.83 -12.72 -1.54
N ASN A 677 16.84 -13.44 -0.42
CA ASN A 677 16.64 -14.88 -0.34
C ASN A 677 15.51 -15.12 0.64
N GLN A 678 14.41 -15.73 0.19
CA GLN A 678 13.23 -16.00 0.99
C GLN A 678 12.92 -17.50 1.00
N ILE A 679 12.40 -18.00 2.13
CA ILE A 679 11.84 -19.33 2.29
C ILE A 679 10.42 -19.14 2.82
N TYR A 680 9.44 -19.61 2.06
CA TYR A 680 8.06 -19.75 2.49
C TYR A 680 7.88 -21.20 2.93
N ALA A 681 7.38 -21.42 4.14
CA ALA A 681 7.08 -22.75 4.64
C ALA A 681 5.66 -22.75 5.20
N GLY A 682 4.87 -23.77 4.86
CA GLY A 682 3.52 -23.94 5.35
C GLY A 682 3.24 -25.38 5.71
N ALA A 683 2.47 -25.61 6.77
CA ALA A 683 1.98 -26.92 7.16
C ALA A 683 0.56 -26.82 7.70
N ALA A 684 -0.32 -27.73 7.33
CA ALA A 684 -1.71 -27.79 7.78
C ALA A 684 -2.14 -29.24 7.99
N VAL A 685 -3.12 -29.46 8.87
CA VAL A 685 -3.79 -30.75 9.07
C VAL A 685 -5.30 -30.52 9.05
N ASN A 686 -6.03 -31.34 8.30
CA ASN A 686 -7.48 -31.22 8.15
C ASN A 686 -8.21 -32.51 8.58
N GLY A 687 -8.50 -32.62 9.87
CA GLY A 687 -9.23 -33.77 10.43
C GLY A 687 -8.34 -34.91 10.90
N GLU A 688 -7.80 -35.72 9.98
CA GLU A 688 -6.95 -36.87 10.31
C GLU A 688 -5.47 -36.62 10.00
N ILE A 689 -4.58 -37.42 10.59
CA ILE A 689 -3.12 -37.31 10.36
C ILE A 689 -2.73 -37.53 8.89
N TYR A 690 -3.55 -38.28 8.14
CA TYR A 690 -3.36 -38.50 6.71
C TYR A 690 -3.63 -37.24 5.88
N ASP A 691 -4.35 -36.27 6.44
CA ASP A 691 -4.72 -35.02 5.79
C ASP A 691 -3.71 -33.91 6.08
N PHE A 692 -2.46 -34.31 6.37
CA PHE A 692 -1.34 -33.41 6.51
C PHE A 692 -0.98 -32.85 5.14
N GLY A 693 -0.93 -31.53 5.02
CA GLY A 693 -0.35 -30.85 3.86
C GLY A 693 0.83 -30.00 4.29
N ALA A 694 1.89 -29.97 3.48
CA ALA A 694 3.02 -29.10 3.71
C ALA A 694 3.62 -28.59 2.40
N GLN A 695 4.22 -27.41 2.45
CA GLN A 695 4.96 -26.84 1.34
C GLN A 695 6.17 -26.07 1.84
N VAL A 696 7.25 -26.10 1.06
CA VAL A 696 8.43 -25.25 1.24
C VAL A 696 8.83 -24.69 -0.10
N ILE A 697 8.94 -23.37 -0.19
CA ILE A 697 9.29 -22.64 -1.41
C ILE A 697 10.47 -21.73 -1.11
N TYR A 698 11.59 -21.92 -1.80
CA TYR A 698 12.72 -21.00 -1.79
C TYR A 698 12.61 -20.03 -2.97
N ILE A 699 12.77 -18.73 -2.72
CA ILE A 699 12.78 -17.68 -3.74
C ILE A 699 14.06 -16.85 -3.62
N LYS A 700 14.77 -16.70 -4.75
CA LYS A 700 15.92 -15.82 -4.92
C LYS A 700 15.55 -14.66 -5.83
N GLN A 701 15.69 -13.44 -5.32
CA GLN A 701 15.24 -12.21 -5.97
C GLN A 701 16.31 -11.10 -5.98
N THR A 702 17.56 -11.47 -6.24
CA THR A 702 18.73 -10.56 -6.21
C THR A 702 18.76 -9.55 -7.37
N GLY A 703 18.04 -9.81 -8.46
CA GLY A 703 18.10 -8.99 -9.67
C GLY A 703 16.75 -8.94 -10.37
N ARG A 704 16.77 -8.75 -11.69
CA ARG A 704 15.54 -8.65 -12.48
C ARG A 704 14.75 -9.95 -12.50
N TRP A 705 15.46 -11.06 -12.65
CA TRP A 705 14.89 -12.40 -12.61
C TRP A 705 14.68 -12.85 -11.17
N ASN A 706 13.52 -13.46 -10.94
CA ASN A 706 13.18 -14.10 -9.68
C ASN A 706 13.20 -15.60 -9.92
N PHE A 707 13.99 -16.34 -9.17
CA PHE A 707 14.07 -17.78 -9.30
C PHE A 707 13.46 -18.44 -8.08
N GLY A 708 12.59 -19.41 -8.29
CA GLY A 708 11.89 -20.13 -7.25
C GLY A 708 12.05 -21.64 -7.41
N PHE A 709 12.09 -22.33 -6.28
CA PHE A 709 12.02 -23.78 -6.19
C PHE A 709 11.03 -24.14 -5.08
N GLY A 710 10.09 -25.02 -5.36
CA GLY A 710 9.06 -25.46 -4.43
C GLY A 710 9.02 -26.98 -4.29
N LEU A 711 8.75 -27.43 -3.08
CA LEU A 711 8.33 -28.80 -2.78
C LEU A 711 7.01 -28.72 -2.02
N SER A 712 6.04 -29.54 -2.38
CA SER A 712 4.75 -29.60 -1.69
C SER A 712 4.19 -31.02 -1.63
N HIS A 713 3.41 -31.25 -0.59
CA HIS A 713 2.52 -32.39 -0.39
C HIS A 713 1.15 -31.80 -0.04
N ILE A 714 0.17 -31.92 -0.94
CA ILE A 714 -1.16 -31.33 -0.76
C ILE A 714 -2.23 -32.42 -0.81
N PRO A 715 -2.98 -32.65 0.29
CA PRO A 715 -4.12 -33.54 0.29
C PRO A 715 -5.39 -32.81 -0.15
N TYR A 716 -6.12 -33.42 -1.09
CA TYR A 716 -7.48 -33.05 -1.48
C TYR A 716 -8.44 -34.14 -1.03
N GLN A 717 -9.65 -33.76 -0.61
CA GLN A 717 -10.70 -34.69 -0.20
C GLN A 717 -11.94 -34.48 -1.04
N TYR A 718 -12.54 -35.58 -1.47
CA TYR A 718 -13.91 -35.61 -1.94
C TYR A 718 -14.55 -36.94 -1.54
N ALA A 719 -15.86 -37.05 -1.69
CA ALA A 719 -16.55 -38.27 -1.33
C ALA A 719 -17.61 -38.67 -2.34
N ASN A 720 -17.76 -39.98 -2.51
CA ASN A 720 -18.81 -40.59 -3.31
C ASN A 720 -19.83 -41.25 -2.38
N TYR A 721 -21.11 -41.05 -2.67
CA TYR A 721 -22.21 -41.70 -1.97
C TYR A 721 -22.98 -42.59 -2.95
N SER A 722 -23.29 -43.81 -2.53
CA SER A 722 -24.02 -44.79 -3.33
C SER A 722 -24.95 -45.62 -2.45
N ASN A 723 -26.12 -45.97 -2.97
CA ASN A 723 -27.07 -46.86 -2.32
C ASN A 723 -27.10 -48.18 -3.06
N ILE A 724 -26.64 -49.23 -2.40
CA ILE A 724 -26.43 -50.54 -3.01
C ILE A 724 -27.36 -51.54 -2.33
N ASN A 725 -28.21 -52.19 -3.11
CA ASN A 725 -29.02 -53.29 -2.61
C ASN A 725 -28.11 -54.47 -2.27
N THR A 726 -28.18 -54.93 -1.02
CA THR A 726 -27.38 -56.02 -0.50
C THR A 726 -28.24 -56.95 0.36
N THR A 727 -27.62 -57.93 1.01
CA THR A 727 -28.28 -58.82 1.96
C THR A 727 -27.53 -58.80 3.29
N TYR A 728 -28.26 -58.70 4.40
CA TYR A 728 -27.68 -58.75 5.75
C TYR A 728 -28.04 -60.08 6.41
N THR A 729 -27.04 -60.80 6.92
CA THR A 729 -27.23 -62.06 7.63
C THR A 729 -27.06 -61.85 9.13
N ASN A 730 -28.14 -62.06 9.89
CA ASN A 730 -28.11 -62.04 11.36
C ASN A 730 -28.36 -63.45 11.89
N GLY A 731 -27.29 -64.14 12.34
CA GLY A 731 -27.36 -65.56 12.69
C GLY A 731 -27.62 -66.45 11.46
N THR A 732 -28.74 -67.19 11.44
CA THR A 732 -29.14 -68.07 10.31
C THR A 732 -30.11 -67.40 9.32
N LYS A 733 -30.53 -66.15 9.55
CA LYS A 733 -31.54 -65.47 8.72
C LYS A 733 -30.89 -64.38 7.86
N THR A 734 -31.01 -64.53 6.55
CA THR A 734 -30.60 -63.52 5.56
C THR A 734 -31.82 -62.66 5.20
N ILE A 735 -31.71 -61.35 5.35
CA ILE A 735 -32.75 -60.39 4.95
C ILE A 735 -32.21 -59.45 3.86
N PRO A 736 -33.04 -58.98 2.92
CA PRO A 736 -32.67 -57.90 2.02
C PRO A 736 -32.35 -56.64 2.82
N ALA A 737 -31.27 -55.95 2.44
CA ALA A 737 -30.79 -54.75 3.09
C ALA A 737 -30.35 -53.72 2.04
N ILE A 738 -30.36 -52.45 2.43
CA ILE A 738 -29.82 -51.35 1.63
C ILE A 738 -28.53 -50.91 2.31
N ASN A 739 -27.42 -50.97 1.59
CA ASN A 739 -26.15 -50.43 2.05
C ASN A 739 -25.99 -49.00 1.55
N GLU A 740 -26.11 -48.03 2.45
CA GLU A 740 -25.64 -46.68 2.23
C GLU A 740 -24.11 -46.68 2.33
N ARG A 741 -23.46 -46.64 1.18
CA ARG A 741 -22.00 -46.65 1.06
C ARG A 741 -21.48 -45.24 0.81
N TYR A 742 -20.53 -44.83 1.64
CA TYR A 742 -19.83 -43.56 1.56
C TYR A 742 -18.32 -43.80 1.44
N ASP A 743 -17.75 -43.43 0.30
CA ASP A 743 -16.31 -43.55 0.02
C ASP A 743 -15.66 -42.18 0.14
N LEU A 744 -14.88 -41.98 1.19
CA LEU A 744 -14.03 -40.79 1.34
C LEU A 744 -12.73 -41.03 0.57
N ILE A 745 -12.53 -40.28 -0.50
CA ILE A 745 -11.36 -40.39 -1.38
C ILE A 745 -10.44 -39.20 -1.10
N ARG A 746 -9.21 -39.54 -0.72
CA ARG A 746 -8.11 -38.60 -0.54
C ARG A 746 -7.20 -38.68 -1.76
N VAL A 747 -6.98 -37.54 -2.40
CA VAL A 747 -5.99 -37.37 -3.46
C VAL A 747 -4.80 -36.65 -2.89
N PHE A 748 -3.63 -37.25 -2.95
CA PHE A 748 -2.39 -36.62 -2.55
C PHE A 748 -1.64 -36.16 -3.79
N GLU A 749 -1.24 -34.89 -3.80
CA GLU A 749 -0.30 -34.35 -4.78
C GLU A 749 1.05 -34.10 -4.12
N ASP A 750 2.04 -34.90 -4.51
CA ASP A 750 3.45 -34.61 -4.24
C ASP A 750 4.02 -33.87 -5.45
N GLN A 751 4.48 -32.64 -5.26
CA GLN A 751 4.99 -31.82 -6.35
C GLN A 751 6.37 -31.25 -6.04
N ALA A 752 7.24 -31.31 -7.03
CA ALA A 752 8.45 -30.50 -7.11
C ALA A 752 8.31 -29.52 -8.26
N SER A 753 8.55 -28.24 -8.00
CA SER A 753 8.43 -27.18 -9.01
C SER A 753 9.63 -26.25 -9.03
N VAL A 754 9.98 -25.79 -10.22
CA VAL A 754 10.88 -24.67 -10.46
C VAL A 754 10.09 -23.61 -11.20
N PHE A 755 10.26 -22.36 -10.82
CA PHE A 755 9.59 -21.26 -11.48
C PHE A 755 10.49 -20.05 -11.54
N THR A 756 10.23 -19.19 -12.51
CA THR A 756 10.94 -17.95 -12.66
C THR A 756 10.03 -16.87 -13.21
N SER A 757 10.28 -15.62 -12.80
CA SER A 757 9.54 -14.48 -13.33
C SER A 757 10.45 -13.33 -13.72
N TYR A 758 10.06 -12.65 -14.80
CA TYR A 758 10.69 -11.45 -15.33
C TYR A 758 9.66 -10.32 -15.38
N PRO A 759 9.64 -9.40 -14.39
CA PRO A 759 8.79 -8.23 -14.43
C PRO A 759 9.34 -7.20 -15.43
N PHE A 760 8.60 -6.89 -16.50
CA PHE A 760 8.97 -5.81 -17.44
C PHE A 760 8.72 -4.42 -16.86
N SER A 761 7.66 -4.29 -16.07
CA SER A 761 7.23 -3.06 -15.40
C SER A 761 6.43 -3.40 -14.13
N ARG A 762 6.00 -2.38 -13.37
CA ARG A 762 5.09 -2.58 -12.23
C ARG A 762 3.77 -3.23 -12.67
N LYS A 763 3.41 -3.09 -13.95
CA LYS A 763 2.13 -3.54 -14.51
C LYS A 763 2.24 -4.90 -15.21
N THR A 764 3.37 -5.26 -15.82
CA THR A 764 3.48 -6.45 -16.67
C THR A 764 4.68 -7.33 -16.33
N ARG A 765 4.49 -8.64 -16.29
CA ARG A 765 5.55 -9.66 -16.12
C ARG A 765 5.35 -10.88 -17.02
N LEU A 766 6.44 -11.58 -17.26
CA LEU A 766 6.48 -12.92 -17.85
C LEU A 766 6.86 -13.93 -16.77
N GLU A 767 6.18 -15.07 -16.72
CA GLU A 767 6.47 -16.19 -15.83
C GLU A 767 6.76 -17.45 -16.65
N PHE A 768 7.66 -18.28 -16.14
CA PHE A 768 7.91 -19.62 -16.63
C PHE A 768 7.91 -20.58 -15.45
N GLY A 769 7.37 -21.77 -15.64
CA GLY A 769 7.31 -22.81 -14.62
C GLY A 769 7.56 -24.17 -15.22
N ALA A 770 8.22 -25.03 -14.45
CA ALA A 770 8.25 -26.46 -14.71
C ALA A 770 7.98 -27.22 -13.42
N GLY A 771 7.18 -28.27 -13.50
CA GLY A 771 6.75 -29.05 -12.34
C GLY A 771 6.77 -30.55 -12.63
N ALA A 772 6.99 -31.34 -11.59
CA ALA A 772 6.75 -32.78 -11.61
C ALA A 772 5.82 -33.10 -10.44
N SER A 773 4.60 -33.54 -10.75
CA SER A 773 3.57 -33.90 -9.78
C SER A 773 3.27 -35.40 -9.83
N ARG A 774 3.23 -36.05 -8.67
CA ARG A 774 2.74 -37.42 -8.49
C ARG A 774 1.41 -37.37 -7.76
N TYR A 775 0.37 -37.87 -8.41
CA TYR A 775 -0.95 -38.03 -7.82
C TYR A 775 -1.13 -39.47 -7.37
N TYR A 776 -1.57 -39.66 -6.13
CA TYR A 776 -1.92 -40.97 -5.60
C TYR A 776 -3.11 -40.85 -4.64
N TYR A 777 -3.73 -41.99 -4.33
CA TYR A 777 -5.03 -41.98 -3.67
C TYR A 777 -5.05 -42.86 -2.44
N ARG A 778 -5.93 -42.51 -1.52
CA ARG A 778 -6.37 -43.36 -0.41
C ARG A 778 -7.90 -43.33 -0.36
N VAL A 779 -8.50 -44.49 -0.15
CA VAL A 779 -9.95 -44.61 0.01
C VAL A 779 -10.27 -45.18 1.37
N ASP A 780 -11.16 -44.51 2.09
CA ASP A 780 -11.72 -45.02 3.33
C ASP A 780 -13.26 -45.12 3.17
N ARG A 781 -13.77 -46.35 3.28
CA ARG A 781 -15.17 -46.71 2.98
C ARG A 781 -15.96 -46.85 4.27
N TYR A 782 -17.10 -46.18 4.35
CA TYR A 782 -18.09 -46.28 5.40
C TYR A 782 -19.34 -46.95 4.81
N ASN A 783 -19.78 -48.05 5.41
CA ASN A 783 -21.00 -48.75 5.03
C ASN A 783 -22.01 -48.62 6.16
N THR A 784 -23.23 -48.26 5.84
CA THR A 784 -24.35 -48.26 6.79
C THR A 784 -25.49 -49.06 6.19
N LEU A 785 -25.80 -50.21 6.80
CA LEU A 785 -26.84 -51.09 6.31
C LEU A 785 -28.16 -50.79 7.00
N TYR A 786 -29.22 -50.69 6.22
CA TYR A 786 -30.61 -50.58 6.65
C TYR A 786 -31.42 -51.76 6.13
N ASP A 787 -32.51 -52.12 6.79
CA ASP A 787 -33.49 -53.03 6.19
C ASP A 787 -34.31 -52.31 5.10
N THR A 788 -35.15 -53.05 4.37
CA THR A 788 -36.01 -52.47 3.32
C THR A 788 -37.10 -51.54 3.85
N LEU A 789 -37.25 -51.42 5.17
CA LEU A 789 -38.19 -50.51 5.84
C LEU A 789 -37.47 -49.25 6.40
N GLY A 790 -36.14 -49.15 6.23
CA GLY A 790 -35.33 -48.02 6.68
C GLY A 790 -34.81 -48.12 8.12
N HIS A 791 -34.92 -49.28 8.79
CA HIS A 791 -34.34 -49.48 10.11
C HIS A 791 -32.83 -49.78 10.00
N PHE A 792 -32.03 -49.08 10.80
CA PHE A 792 -30.59 -49.31 10.91
C PHE A 792 -30.30 -50.74 11.38
N LEU A 793 -29.41 -51.44 10.65
CA LEU A 793 -28.95 -52.80 10.96
C LEU A 793 -27.55 -52.78 11.57
N THR A 794 -26.57 -52.22 10.84
CA THR A 794 -25.17 -52.15 11.27
C THR A 794 -24.42 -51.07 10.50
N SER A 795 -23.28 -50.63 11.02
CA SER A 795 -22.35 -49.76 10.32
C SER A 795 -20.92 -50.26 10.48
N ASN A 796 -20.13 -50.20 9.42
CA ASN A 796 -18.70 -50.51 9.46
C ASN A 796 -17.90 -49.47 8.68
N HIS A 797 -16.62 -49.39 9.01
CA HIS A 797 -15.67 -48.52 8.34
C HIS A 797 -14.35 -49.27 8.13
N SER A 798 -13.78 -49.17 6.92
CA SER A 798 -12.51 -49.81 6.59
C SER A 798 -11.77 -49.07 5.48
N HIS A 799 -10.43 -49.13 5.52
CA HIS A 799 -9.59 -48.70 4.41
C HIS A 799 -9.67 -49.72 3.26
N ILE A 800 -9.87 -49.23 2.03
CA ILE A 800 -9.95 -50.06 0.82
C ILE A 800 -8.74 -49.76 -0.06
N SER A 801 -8.07 -50.80 -0.55
CA SER A 801 -6.97 -50.64 -1.51
C SER A 801 -7.48 -50.14 -2.86
N ASN A 802 -6.70 -49.35 -3.60
CA ASN A 802 -7.09 -48.84 -4.90
C ASN A 802 -7.44 -49.94 -5.90
N SER A 803 -6.76 -51.10 -5.83
CA SER A 803 -7.08 -52.25 -6.68
C SER A 803 -8.45 -52.84 -6.35
N ALA A 804 -8.82 -52.94 -5.07
CA ALA A 804 -10.14 -53.39 -4.65
C ALA A 804 -11.22 -52.37 -5.00
N TYR A 805 -10.93 -51.06 -4.85
CA TYR A 805 -11.82 -49.99 -5.28
C TYR A 805 -12.10 -50.04 -6.79
N ASN A 806 -11.05 -50.19 -7.61
CA ASN A 806 -11.17 -50.22 -9.06
C ASN A 806 -11.79 -51.53 -9.59
N ALA A 807 -11.69 -52.62 -8.84
CA ALA A 807 -12.31 -53.91 -9.18
C ALA A 807 -13.77 -54.03 -8.76
N ASP A 808 -14.26 -53.12 -7.91
CA ASP A 808 -15.64 -53.10 -7.44
C ASP A 808 -16.59 -52.66 -8.58
N PRO A 809 -17.50 -53.54 -9.04
CA PRO A 809 -18.42 -53.23 -10.13
C PRO A 809 -19.33 -52.04 -9.80
N ASP A 810 -19.65 -51.82 -8.53
CA ASP A 810 -20.51 -50.72 -8.08
C ASP A 810 -19.80 -49.35 -8.19
N ASN A 811 -18.47 -49.34 -8.33
CA ASN A 811 -17.68 -48.12 -8.53
C ASN A 811 -17.52 -47.78 -10.02
N SER A 812 -17.81 -48.71 -10.94
CA SER A 812 -17.66 -48.52 -12.40
C SER A 812 -18.58 -47.45 -12.97
N THR A 813 -19.70 -47.17 -12.31
CA THR A 813 -20.66 -46.10 -12.61
C THR A 813 -20.16 -44.69 -12.28
N THR A 814 -19.10 -44.56 -11.47
CA THR A 814 -18.51 -43.24 -11.12
C THR A 814 -17.48 -42.75 -12.14
N GLY A 815 -17.06 -43.59 -13.09
CA GLY A 815 -16.19 -43.24 -14.21
C GLY A 815 -14.71 -42.97 -13.88
N ALA A 816 -14.29 -42.93 -12.61
CA ALA A 816 -12.92 -42.61 -12.21
C ALA A 816 -12.15 -43.82 -11.69
N GLN A 817 -11.13 -44.28 -12.43
CA GLN A 817 -10.17 -45.27 -11.93
C GLN A 817 -9.12 -44.57 -11.05
N LEU A 818 -8.96 -45.01 -9.81
CA LEU A 818 -8.01 -44.44 -8.85
C LEU A 818 -6.60 -45.00 -9.04
N VAL A 819 -6.03 -44.78 -10.22
CA VAL A 819 -4.68 -45.23 -10.58
C VAL A 819 -3.67 -44.09 -10.37
N PRO A 820 -2.66 -44.25 -9.51
CA PRO A 820 -1.63 -43.24 -9.30
C PRO A 820 -0.93 -42.85 -10.61
N PHE A 821 -0.84 -41.55 -10.89
CA PHE A 821 -0.30 -41.03 -12.15
C PHE A 821 0.71 -39.92 -11.92
N THR A 822 1.56 -39.67 -12.92
CA THR A 822 2.60 -38.63 -12.86
C THR A 822 2.45 -37.66 -14.02
N LEU A 823 2.56 -36.37 -13.72
CA LEU A 823 2.56 -35.29 -14.70
C LEU A 823 3.86 -34.48 -14.59
N TYR A 824 4.40 -34.15 -15.75
CA TYR A 824 5.45 -33.15 -15.93
C TYR A 824 4.83 -31.96 -16.65
N GLN A 825 4.90 -30.81 -16.00
CA GLN A 825 4.31 -29.55 -16.44
C GLN A 825 5.41 -28.63 -16.95
N LEU A 826 5.13 -27.93 -18.04
CA LEU A 826 5.90 -26.78 -18.51
C LEU A 826 4.94 -25.67 -18.87
N ASN A 827 5.01 -24.54 -18.17
CA ASN A 827 4.15 -23.39 -18.43
C ASN A 827 4.94 -22.11 -18.72
N THR A 828 4.29 -21.24 -19.51
CA THR A 828 4.70 -19.87 -19.75
C THR A 828 3.48 -18.97 -19.68
N SER A 829 3.58 -17.83 -19.01
CA SER A 829 2.46 -16.90 -18.91
C SER A 829 2.89 -15.44 -18.91
N ILE A 830 2.08 -14.60 -19.54
CA ILE A 830 2.20 -13.13 -19.47
C ILE A 830 1.06 -12.59 -18.63
N ILE A 831 1.40 -11.82 -17.61
CA ILE A 831 0.46 -11.27 -16.63
C ILE A 831 0.56 -9.75 -16.65
N GLY A 832 -0.59 -9.09 -16.70
CA GLY A 832 -0.74 -7.64 -16.55
C GLY A 832 -1.74 -7.28 -15.45
N ASP A 833 -1.41 -6.34 -14.58
CA ASP A 833 -2.34 -5.74 -13.62
C ASP A 833 -2.07 -4.24 -13.47
N ASN A 834 -3.07 -3.42 -13.81
CA ASN A 834 -3.09 -1.97 -13.57
C ASN A 834 -4.42 -1.55 -12.96
N SER A 835 -4.94 -2.34 -12.03
CA SER A 835 -6.23 -2.11 -11.38
C SER A 835 -6.12 -1.24 -10.13
N PHE A 836 -7.11 -0.37 -9.94
CA PHE A 836 -7.28 0.46 -8.74
C PHE A 836 -8.48 -0.04 -7.96
N PHE A 837 -8.25 -0.46 -6.72
CA PHE A 837 -9.31 -0.99 -5.86
C PHE A 837 -10.10 0.13 -5.18
N GLY A 838 -11.40 -0.12 -5.02
CA GLY A 838 -12.29 0.65 -4.17
C GLY A 838 -12.57 -0.06 -2.86
N VAL A 839 -13.83 0.03 -2.43
CA VAL A 839 -14.29 -0.48 -1.14
C VAL A 839 -14.47 -2.00 -1.16
N ALA A 840 -15.20 -2.52 -2.17
CA ALA A 840 -15.55 -3.94 -2.32
C ALA A 840 -15.24 -4.52 -3.73
N ALA A 841 -14.52 -3.81 -4.60
CA ALA A 841 -14.05 -4.31 -5.90
C ALA A 841 -13.05 -3.34 -6.58
N PRO A 842 -12.37 -3.76 -7.66
CA PRO A 842 -11.69 -2.83 -8.58
C PRO A 842 -12.65 -1.80 -9.19
N LEU A 843 -12.27 -0.52 -9.15
CA LEU A 843 -13.05 0.61 -9.66
C LEU A 843 -12.63 1.05 -11.07
N SER A 844 -11.35 0.89 -11.43
CA SER A 844 -10.79 1.31 -12.70
C SER A 844 -9.55 0.49 -13.06
N GLY A 845 -9.19 0.44 -14.35
CA GLY A 845 -7.99 -0.21 -14.86
C GLY A 845 -8.26 -1.53 -15.58
N TYR A 846 -7.27 -2.42 -15.61
CA TYR A 846 -7.39 -3.70 -16.30
C TYR A 846 -6.52 -4.78 -15.63
N ARG A 847 -6.82 -6.05 -15.95
CA ARG A 847 -5.99 -7.22 -15.65
C ARG A 847 -6.01 -8.19 -16.82
N TYR A 848 -4.91 -8.87 -17.07
CA TYR A 848 -4.88 -9.97 -18.04
C TYR A 848 -3.89 -11.06 -17.64
N ARG A 849 -4.23 -12.33 -17.87
CA ARG A 849 -3.34 -13.49 -17.84
C ARG A 849 -3.54 -14.27 -19.12
N ILE A 850 -2.46 -14.51 -19.84
CA ILE A 850 -2.43 -15.40 -21.00
C ILE A 850 -1.34 -16.43 -20.71
N GLU A 851 -1.73 -17.70 -20.66
CA GLU A 851 -0.88 -18.81 -20.25
C GLU A 851 -1.00 -19.96 -21.24
N ALA A 852 0.14 -20.61 -21.47
CA ALA A 852 0.28 -21.82 -22.24
C ALA A 852 1.00 -22.84 -21.36
N GLU A 853 0.31 -23.91 -20.97
CA GLU A 853 0.87 -25.00 -20.19
C GLU A 853 0.82 -26.31 -20.96
N TYR A 854 1.92 -27.06 -20.95
CA TYR A 854 2.02 -28.39 -21.54
C TYR A 854 2.21 -29.42 -20.45
N ASN A 855 1.32 -30.41 -20.42
CA ASN A 855 1.34 -31.54 -19.52
C ASN A 855 1.77 -32.81 -20.29
N VAL A 856 2.78 -33.52 -19.78
CA VAL A 856 3.26 -34.82 -20.31
C VAL A 856 3.49 -35.82 -19.18
N GLY A 857 3.59 -37.11 -19.46
CA GLY A 857 3.76 -38.16 -18.44
C GLY A 857 2.74 -39.27 -18.65
N THR A 858 1.92 -39.55 -17.64
CA THR A 858 0.80 -40.50 -17.77
C THR A 858 -0.28 -39.98 -18.72
N TYR A 859 -0.58 -38.68 -18.65
CA TYR A 859 -1.50 -37.99 -19.56
C TYR A 859 -0.72 -36.96 -20.39
N LYS A 860 -1.22 -36.67 -21.60
CA LYS A 860 -0.58 -35.72 -22.53
C LYS A 860 -1.58 -34.74 -23.11
N PHE A 861 -1.54 -33.50 -22.64
CA PHE A 861 -2.48 -32.46 -23.04
C PHE A 861 -1.89 -31.05 -22.92
N PHE A 862 -2.49 -30.09 -23.62
CA PHE A 862 -2.12 -28.68 -23.64
C PHE A 862 -3.24 -27.84 -22.99
N ASP A 863 -2.88 -26.97 -22.05
CA ASP A 863 -3.79 -26.19 -21.21
C ASP A 863 -3.63 -24.68 -21.42
N PRO A 864 -4.22 -24.10 -22.47
CA PRO A 864 -4.26 -22.65 -22.61
C PRO A 864 -5.22 -22.03 -21.60
N THR A 865 -4.78 -20.94 -20.96
CA THR A 865 -5.63 -20.08 -20.11
C THR A 865 -5.62 -18.64 -20.63
N ILE A 866 -6.80 -18.04 -20.71
CA ILE A 866 -6.99 -16.62 -21.02
C ILE A 866 -7.93 -16.04 -19.96
N ASP A 867 -7.47 -15.07 -19.14
CA ASP A 867 -8.33 -14.29 -18.24
C ASP A 867 -8.09 -12.81 -18.50
N LEU A 868 -9.04 -12.12 -19.13
CA LEU A 868 -9.01 -10.69 -19.44
C LEU A 868 -10.07 -9.96 -18.63
N ARG A 869 -9.70 -8.87 -17.97
CA ARG A 869 -10.61 -8.05 -17.16
C ARG A 869 -10.41 -6.57 -17.43
N GLY A 870 -11.51 -5.85 -17.61
CA GLY A 870 -11.51 -4.39 -17.81
C GLY A 870 -12.46 -3.70 -16.84
N TYR A 871 -12.05 -2.54 -16.34
CA TYR A 871 -12.82 -1.72 -15.39
C TYR A 871 -12.81 -0.26 -15.85
N LEU A 872 -13.99 0.28 -16.18
CA LEU A 872 -14.18 1.66 -16.59
C LEU A 872 -15.01 2.41 -15.55
N ARG A 873 -14.39 3.39 -14.88
CA ARG A 873 -15.07 4.26 -13.91
C ARG A 873 -15.78 5.41 -14.61
N ALA A 874 -17.11 5.44 -14.54
CA ALA A 874 -17.95 6.58 -14.87
C ALA A 874 -18.66 7.04 -13.59
N SER A 875 -17.95 7.83 -12.78
CA SER A 875 -18.35 8.16 -11.40
C SER A 875 -19.83 8.58 -11.31
N PRO A 876 -20.65 7.98 -10.42
CA PRO A 876 -20.28 7.07 -9.33
C PRO A 876 -20.33 5.56 -9.68
N VAL A 877 -20.51 5.20 -10.95
CA VAL A 877 -20.67 3.81 -11.40
C VAL A 877 -19.38 3.28 -12.01
N THR A 878 -19.12 1.99 -11.87
CA THR A 878 -18.04 1.27 -12.58
C THR A 878 -18.64 0.20 -13.48
N PHE A 879 -18.26 0.20 -14.74
CA PHE A 879 -18.53 -0.89 -15.67
C PHE A 879 -17.36 -1.87 -15.63
N ALA A 880 -17.64 -3.15 -15.41
CA ALA A 880 -16.65 -4.20 -15.35
C ALA A 880 -16.98 -5.30 -16.35
N ALA A 881 -15.97 -5.80 -17.05
CA ALA A 881 -16.11 -6.92 -17.96
C ALA A 881 -15.00 -7.96 -17.68
N ARG A 882 -15.34 -9.24 -17.81
CA ARG A 882 -14.41 -10.37 -17.73
C ARG A 882 -14.65 -11.31 -18.91
N LEU A 883 -13.55 -11.76 -19.52
CA LEU A 883 -13.52 -12.89 -20.44
C LEU A 883 -12.54 -13.91 -19.89
N TYR A 884 -12.99 -15.13 -19.67
CA TYR A 884 -12.18 -16.23 -19.13
C TYR A 884 -12.33 -17.48 -20.00
N GLY A 885 -11.23 -18.14 -20.31
CA GLY A 885 -11.21 -19.39 -21.06
C GLY A 885 -10.12 -20.30 -20.52
N TYR A 886 -10.45 -21.58 -20.38
CA TYR A 886 -9.52 -22.62 -19.96
C TYR A 886 -9.90 -23.93 -20.67
N ALA A 887 -8.95 -24.60 -21.29
CA ALA A 887 -9.22 -25.80 -22.07
C ALA A 887 -8.14 -26.84 -21.84
N ARG A 888 -8.50 -28.12 -21.73
CA ARG A 888 -7.56 -29.24 -21.77
C ARG A 888 -7.60 -29.87 -23.16
N LEU A 889 -6.55 -29.69 -23.96
CA LEU A 889 -6.47 -30.12 -25.35
C LEU A 889 -5.54 -31.33 -25.49
N GLY A 890 -6.10 -32.54 -25.61
CA GLY A 890 -5.33 -33.78 -25.77
C GLY A 890 -5.93 -34.94 -25.00
N ASP A 891 -5.07 -35.87 -24.57
CA ASP A 891 -5.47 -37.02 -23.76
C ASP A 891 -5.56 -36.63 -22.29
N ALA A 892 -6.75 -36.19 -21.88
CA ALA A 892 -7.11 -35.80 -20.52
C ALA A 892 -8.36 -36.53 -20.00
N ASN A 893 -8.81 -37.59 -20.69
CA ASN A 893 -10.08 -38.26 -20.40
C ASN A 893 -10.11 -39.00 -19.05
N GLY A 894 -8.93 -39.32 -18.49
CA GLY A 894 -8.79 -39.90 -17.16
C GLY A 894 -8.73 -38.86 -16.03
N LEU A 895 -8.86 -37.56 -16.34
CA LEU A 895 -8.91 -36.48 -15.36
C LEU A 895 -10.35 -36.01 -15.13
N TYR A 896 -10.64 -35.53 -13.93
CA TYR A 896 -11.96 -35.01 -13.58
C TYR A 896 -12.35 -33.82 -14.50
N PRO A 897 -13.58 -33.77 -15.02
CA PRO A 897 -14.01 -32.71 -15.93
C PRO A 897 -14.00 -31.34 -15.25
N LEU A 898 -13.82 -30.29 -16.05
CA LEU A 898 -13.96 -28.92 -15.60
C LEU A 898 -15.42 -28.59 -15.41
N TYR A 899 -15.72 -27.81 -14.36
CA TYR A 899 -17.07 -27.38 -14.04
C TYR A 899 -17.18 -25.85 -14.12
N VAL A 900 -18.12 -25.35 -14.93
CA VAL A 900 -18.30 -23.89 -15.09
C VAL A 900 -19.24 -23.29 -14.05
N GLY A 901 -20.14 -24.09 -13.45
CA GLY A 901 -21.19 -23.65 -12.51
C GLY A 901 -20.73 -23.19 -11.12
N TYR A 902 -19.45 -22.84 -10.95
CA TYR A 902 -18.98 -22.23 -9.70
C TYR A 902 -19.43 -20.77 -9.60
N PRO A 903 -19.79 -20.26 -8.41
CA PRO A 903 -20.32 -18.91 -8.24
C PRO A 903 -19.32 -17.79 -8.60
N PHE A 904 -18.02 -18.09 -8.65
CA PHE A 904 -16.97 -17.16 -9.09
C PHE A 904 -16.71 -17.21 -10.63
N LEU A 905 -17.40 -18.09 -11.35
CA LEU A 905 -17.42 -18.19 -12.81
C LEU A 905 -18.77 -17.73 -13.36
N ILE A 906 -19.86 -18.41 -12.98
CA ILE A 906 -21.24 -18.03 -13.32
C ILE A 906 -22.16 -18.18 -12.11
N ARG A 907 -23.01 -17.18 -11.85
CA ARG A 907 -23.95 -17.18 -10.72
C ARG A 907 -25.27 -17.86 -11.08
N GLY A 908 -25.85 -18.63 -10.16
CA GLY A 908 -27.17 -19.28 -10.29
C GLY A 908 -27.17 -20.69 -10.88
N TYR A 909 -25.99 -21.28 -11.08
CA TYR A 909 -25.79 -22.61 -11.68
C TYR A 909 -25.00 -23.55 -10.77
N GLU A 910 -25.03 -23.33 -9.45
CA GLU A 910 -24.28 -24.11 -8.48
C GLU A 910 -24.86 -25.52 -8.36
N ALA A 911 -24.00 -26.54 -8.25
CA ALA A 911 -24.40 -27.95 -8.24
C ALA A 911 -25.55 -28.26 -7.26
N GLN A 912 -25.50 -27.70 -6.05
CA GLN A 912 -26.53 -27.88 -5.02
C GLN A 912 -27.94 -27.45 -5.46
N THR A 913 -28.04 -26.47 -6.36
CA THR A 913 -29.33 -25.97 -6.85
C THR A 913 -30.00 -26.93 -7.84
N PHE A 914 -29.26 -27.89 -8.40
CA PHE A 914 -29.81 -28.96 -9.24
C PHE A 914 -30.26 -30.17 -8.40
N TYR A 915 -29.66 -30.40 -7.24
CA TYR A 915 -29.96 -31.56 -6.37
C TYR A 915 -31.04 -31.28 -5.32
N ASN A 916 -31.24 -30.03 -4.90
CA ASN A 916 -32.24 -29.65 -3.90
C ASN A 916 -33.67 -29.44 -4.46
N GLY A 917 -33.86 -29.52 -5.78
CA GLY A 917 -35.17 -29.37 -6.42
C GLY A 917 -35.96 -30.69 -6.47
N THR A 918 -37.28 -30.64 -6.27
CA THR A 918 -38.17 -31.81 -6.43
C THR A 918 -38.48 -32.14 -7.90
N SER A 919 -38.02 -31.30 -8.83
CA SER A 919 -38.29 -31.38 -10.27
C SER A 919 -37.00 -31.23 -11.07
N LYS A 920 -36.71 -32.18 -11.97
CA LYS A 920 -35.60 -32.09 -12.92
C LYS A 920 -35.98 -31.16 -14.09
N PRO A 921 -35.01 -30.45 -14.71
CA PRO A 921 -35.26 -29.62 -15.89
C PRO A 921 -35.95 -30.41 -17.00
N SER A 922 -37.10 -29.96 -17.47
CA SER A 922 -37.87 -30.65 -18.53
C SER A 922 -37.38 -30.29 -19.93
N ASN A 923 -36.64 -29.18 -20.03
CA ASN A 923 -36.04 -28.64 -21.24
C ASN A 923 -34.67 -29.25 -21.61
N GLY A 924 -34.19 -30.22 -20.82
CA GLY A 924 -32.94 -30.92 -21.10
C GLY A 924 -31.65 -30.29 -20.59
N PHE A 925 -31.72 -29.11 -19.95
CA PHE A 925 -30.53 -28.45 -19.42
C PHE A 925 -30.12 -29.03 -18.05
N THR A 926 -29.40 -30.16 -18.03
CA THR A 926 -28.92 -30.81 -16.81
C THR A 926 -27.56 -30.28 -16.34
N ILE A 927 -27.12 -30.68 -15.13
CA ILE A 927 -25.79 -30.33 -14.60
C ILE A 927 -24.64 -30.77 -15.53
N ASP A 928 -24.86 -31.77 -16.39
CA ASP A 928 -23.87 -32.24 -17.36
C ASP A 928 -23.53 -31.17 -18.41
N GLN A 929 -24.46 -30.25 -18.72
CA GLN A 929 -24.23 -29.10 -19.61
C GLN A 929 -23.16 -28.13 -19.07
N LEU A 930 -22.87 -28.20 -17.76
CA LEU A 930 -21.90 -27.35 -17.09
C LEU A 930 -20.52 -28.01 -16.91
N SER A 931 -20.35 -29.23 -17.44
CA SER A 931 -19.12 -30.01 -17.29
C SER A 931 -18.49 -30.35 -18.64
N GLY A 932 -17.16 -30.25 -18.73
CA GLY A 932 -16.42 -30.61 -19.95
C GLY A 932 -14.90 -30.50 -19.81
N SER A 933 -14.17 -30.85 -20.87
CA SER A 933 -12.71 -30.67 -20.96
C SER A 933 -12.33 -29.24 -21.33
N ARG A 934 -13.29 -28.38 -21.71
CA ARG A 934 -13.08 -26.98 -22.07
C ARG A 934 -14.18 -26.10 -21.48
N ILE A 935 -13.80 -24.91 -21.03
CA ILE A 935 -14.72 -23.90 -20.50
C ILE A 935 -14.43 -22.51 -21.06
N ALA A 936 -15.49 -21.73 -21.25
CA ALA A 936 -15.44 -20.31 -21.59
C ALA A 936 -16.49 -19.56 -20.77
N VAL A 937 -16.13 -18.38 -20.29
CA VAL A 937 -16.95 -17.54 -19.41
C VAL A 937 -16.82 -16.08 -19.84
N ALA A 938 -17.95 -15.39 -19.93
CA ALA A 938 -18.02 -13.95 -20.05
C ALA A 938 -18.90 -13.39 -18.93
N SER A 939 -18.48 -12.29 -18.31
CA SER A 939 -19.26 -11.62 -17.28
C SER A 939 -19.20 -10.11 -17.48
N PHE A 940 -20.34 -9.46 -17.31
CA PHE A 940 -20.48 -8.01 -17.34
C PHE A 940 -21.17 -7.54 -16.06
N GLU A 941 -20.62 -6.52 -15.41
CA GLU A 941 -21.17 -5.97 -14.18
C GLU A 941 -21.24 -4.44 -14.23
N VAL A 942 -22.34 -3.91 -13.72
CA VAL A 942 -22.51 -2.48 -13.40
C VAL A 942 -22.46 -2.35 -11.89
N ARG A 943 -21.43 -1.69 -11.38
CA ARG A 943 -21.10 -1.64 -9.95
C ARG A 943 -21.28 -0.23 -9.41
N LEU A 944 -21.99 -0.13 -8.28
CA LEU A 944 -22.17 1.10 -7.53
C LEU A 944 -21.59 0.89 -6.13
N PRO A 945 -20.51 1.60 -5.76
CA PRO A 945 -20.09 1.65 -4.37
C PRO A 945 -21.23 2.23 -3.52
N PHE A 946 -21.84 1.36 -2.73
CA PHE A 946 -23.13 1.61 -2.11
C PHE A 946 -22.94 2.18 -0.71
N THR A 947 -22.15 1.51 0.14
CA THR A 947 -21.81 2.00 1.48
C THR A 947 -20.31 2.09 1.68
N GLY A 948 -19.82 3.19 2.27
CA GLY A 948 -18.40 3.38 2.52
C GLY A 948 -18.00 4.85 2.68
N PRO A 949 -16.74 5.22 2.38
CA PRO A 949 -16.28 6.60 2.48
C PRO A 949 -17.05 7.51 1.53
N GLU A 950 -17.41 8.71 1.99
CA GLU A 950 -18.22 9.70 1.27
C GLU A 950 -17.65 10.10 -0.11
N LYS A 951 -16.32 10.04 -0.27
CA LYS A 951 -15.65 10.28 -1.55
C LYS A 951 -15.89 9.18 -2.61
N LEU A 952 -16.27 7.96 -2.19
CA LEU A 952 -16.36 6.77 -3.04
C LEU A 952 -17.77 6.22 -3.16
N ALA A 953 -18.53 6.20 -2.06
CA ALA A 953 -19.82 5.52 -1.93
C ALA A 953 -21.01 6.48 -1.83
N GLN A 954 -22.18 6.02 -2.26
CA GLN A 954 -23.42 6.80 -2.18
C GLN A 954 -23.89 7.04 -0.75
N ILE A 955 -23.71 6.05 0.13
CA ILE A 955 -24.11 6.12 1.53
C ILE A 955 -22.85 6.10 2.39
N LYS A 956 -22.68 7.15 3.19
CA LYS A 956 -21.57 7.26 4.13
C LYS A 956 -21.67 6.17 5.20
N SER A 957 -20.63 5.35 5.31
CA SER A 957 -20.50 4.32 6.33
C SER A 957 -19.04 4.15 6.75
N LYS A 958 -18.82 3.93 8.05
CA LYS A 958 -17.50 3.71 8.66
C LYS A 958 -17.19 2.22 8.93
N PHE A 959 -18.20 1.36 8.87
CA PHE A 959 -18.11 -0.04 9.31
C PHE A 959 -18.62 -1.03 8.26
N PHE A 960 -19.63 -0.61 7.50
CA PHE A 960 -20.19 -1.41 6.43
C PHE A 960 -19.69 -0.88 5.09
N PHE A 961 -18.94 -1.70 4.39
CA PHE A 961 -18.22 -1.38 3.17
C PHE A 961 -18.76 -2.29 2.07
N SER A 962 -19.54 -1.73 1.13
CA SER A 962 -20.24 -2.56 0.14
C SER A 962 -20.40 -1.94 -1.24
N ASP A 963 -20.41 -2.81 -2.25
CA ASP A 963 -20.70 -2.50 -3.64
C ASP A 963 -21.98 -3.24 -4.09
N LEU A 964 -22.97 -2.50 -4.57
CA LEU A 964 -24.17 -3.04 -5.20
C LEU A 964 -23.89 -3.27 -6.69
N ASN A 965 -24.12 -4.50 -7.17
CA ASN A 965 -23.78 -4.90 -8.52
C ASN A 965 -25.02 -5.43 -9.23
N ALA A 966 -25.25 -4.97 -10.46
CA ALA A 966 -26.07 -5.69 -11.43
C ALA A 966 -25.13 -6.47 -12.35
N PHE A 967 -25.44 -7.73 -12.64
CA PHE A 967 -24.57 -8.59 -13.44
C PHE A 967 -25.30 -9.37 -14.52
N PHE A 968 -24.53 -9.74 -15.54
CA PHE A 968 -24.89 -10.70 -16.57
C PHE A 968 -23.71 -11.67 -16.76
N ASP A 969 -23.97 -12.97 -16.62
CA ASP A 969 -22.99 -14.04 -16.76
C ASP A 969 -23.37 -14.96 -17.92
N ALA A 970 -22.36 -15.39 -18.67
CA ALA A 970 -22.46 -16.40 -19.70
C ALA A 970 -21.34 -17.43 -19.52
N GLY A 971 -21.67 -18.72 -19.53
CA GLY A 971 -20.72 -19.81 -19.39
C GLY A 971 -20.99 -20.94 -20.37
N LEU A 972 -19.95 -21.58 -20.87
CA LEU A 972 -20.05 -22.75 -21.75
C LEU A 972 -19.03 -23.79 -21.31
N ALA A 973 -19.45 -25.05 -21.22
CA ALA A 973 -18.57 -26.19 -21.02
C ALA A 973 -18.80 -27.23 -22.13
N TRP A 974 -17.72 -27.80 -22.68
CA TRP A 974 -17.83 -28.77 -23.77
C TRP A 974 -16.64 -29.72 -23.86
N ASN A 975 -16.86 -30.85 -24.53
CA ASN A 975 -15.86 -31.86 -24.88
C ASN A 975 -15.47 -31.82 -26.36
N HIS A 976 -14.45 -32.59 -26.73
CA HIS A 976 -14.09 -32.72 -28.13
C HIS A 976 -15.16 -33.52 -28.87
N GLY A 977 -15.63 -33.00 -30.02
CA GLY A 977 -16.71 -33.63 -30.80
C GLY A 977 -18.11 -33.14 -30.45
N ASP A 978 -18.29 -32.34 -29.38
CA ASP A 978 -19.57 -31.74 -29.04
C ASP A 978 -19.98 -30.65 -30.06
N GLN A 979 -21.27 -30.56 -30.38
CA GLN A 979 -21.84 -29.53 -31.24
C GLN A 979 -22.27 -28.31 -30.40
N ILE A 980 -21.62 -27.17 -30.62
CA ILE A 980 -21.94 -25.92 -29.91
C ILE A 980 -23.04 -25.16 -30.67
N ASP A 981 -24.13 -24.81 -29.98
CA ASP A 981 -25.19 -23.95 -30.51
C ASP A 981 -25.34 -22.71 -29.63
N LEU A 982 -24.96 -21.56 -30.18
CA LEU A 982 -25.02 -20.26 -29.49
C LEU A 982 -26.37 -19.55 -29.66
N GLY A 983 -27.25 -20.05 -30.55
CA GLY A 983 -28.54 -19.43 -30.89
C GLY A 983 -29.72 -19.95 -30.08
N ARG A 984 -29.52 -20.99 -29.26
CA ARG A 984 -30.57 -21.63 -28.46
C ARG A 984 -30.27 -21.56 -26.96
N THR A 985 -31.33 -21.54 -26.15
CA THR A 985 -31.24 -21.60 -24.69
C THR A 985 -31.43 -23.01 -24.14
N THR A 986 -31.89 -23.96 -24.95
CA THR A 986 -32.14 -25.35 -24.56
C THR A 986 -31.46 -26.32 -25.51
N PRO A 987 -30.81 -27.39 -25.01
CA PRO A 987 -30.24 -28.42 -25.86
C PRO A 987 -31.35 -29.26 -26.49
N SER A 988 -31.26 -29.53 -27.79
CA SER A 988 -32.20 -30.40 -28.51
C SER A 988 -31.78 -31.87 -28.55
N ILE A 989 -30.52 -32.17 -28.22
CA ILE A 989 -29.97 -33.53 -28.09
C ILE A 989 -29.28 -33.62 -26.72
N ILE A 990 -29.81 -34.46 -25.84
CA ILE A 990 -29.33 -34.65 -24.46
C ILE A 990 -28.84 -36.09 -24.34
N GLY A 991 -27.52 -36.27 -24.20
CA GLY A 991 -26.87 -37.58 -24.14
C GLY A 991 -26.31 -38.06 -25.49
N THR A 992 -25.82 -39.31 -25.52
CA THR A 992 -25.48 -40.04 -26.75
C THR A 992 -26.79 -40.50 -27.39
N ASP A 993 -27.02 -40.21 -28.67
CA ASP A 993 -28.05 -40.98 -29.37
C ASP A 993 -27.63 -42.47 -29.43
N ALA A 994 -28.57 -43.36 -29.71
CA ALA A 994 -28.33 -44.80 -29.76
C ALA A 994 -27.35 -45.22 -30.88
N GLN A 995 -26.80 -44.26 -31.64
CA GLN A 995 -25.92 -44.42 -32.79
C GLN A 995 -24.56 -43.72 -32.61
N GLY A 996 -24.29 -43.07 -31.47
CA GLY A 996 -23.02 -42.40 -31.19
C GLY A 996 -22.87 -40.97 -31.73
N GLY A 997 -23.98 -40.26 -31.98
CA GLY A 997 -24.00 -38.87 -32.48
C GLY A 997 -23.49 -37.81 -31.49
N PRO A 998 -23.12 -36.60 -31.98
CA PRO A 998 -22.50 -35.54 -31.17
C PRO A 998 -23.48 -34.92 -30.16
N ILE A 999 -23.02 -34.71 -28.92
CA ILE A 999 -23.79 -34.06 -27.85
C ILE A 999 -23.89 -32.56 -28.14
N GLN A 1000 -25.09 -31.97 -28.04
CA GLN A 1000 -25.28 -30.54 -28.20
C GLN A 1000 -24.99 -29.78 -26.89
N ARG A 1001 -24.25 -28.68 -27.00
CA ARG A 1001 -23.89 -27.76 -25.90
C ARG A 1001 -24.42 -26.36 -26.17
N VAL A 1002 -25.13 -25.79 -25.21
CA VAL A 1002 -25.68 -24.42 -25.26
C VAL A 1002 -25.12 -23.59 -24.10
N PRO A 1003 -24.95 -22.26 -24.25
CA PRO A 1003 -24.40 -21.43 -23.19
C PRO A 1003 -25.38 -21.29 -22.00
N ALA A 1004 -24.86 -21.46 -20.79
CA ALA A 1004 -25.52 -21.12 -19.54
C ALA A 1004 -25.51 -19.60 -19.36
N LEU A 1005 -26.68 -18.97 -19.29
CA LEU A 1005 -26.87 -17.53 -19.15
C LEU A 1005 -27.60 -17.22 -17.85
N SER A 1006 -27.16 -16.19 -17.14
CA SER A 1006 -27.89 -15.64 -16.00
C SER A 1006 -27.72 -14.13 -15.90
N ALA A 1007 -28.70 -13.48 -15.29
CA ALA A 1007 -28.61 -12.07 -14.89
C ALA A 1007 -29.13 -11.89 -13.47
N GLY A 1008 -28.65 -10.87 -12.78
CA GLY A 1008 -29.05 -10.70 -11.39
C GLY A 1008 -28.47 -9.48 -10.70
N ILE A 1009 -28.67 -9.46 -9.38
CA ILE A 1009 -28.12 -8.46 -8.48
C ILE A 1009 -27.29 -9.12 -7.40
N SER A 1010 -26.18 -8.50 -7.02
CA SER A 1010 -25.36 -8.93 -5.90
C SER A 1010 -24.96 -7.75 -5.02
N LEU A 1011 -24.68 -8.03 -3.75
CA LEU A 1011 -24.11 -7.07 -2.82
C LEU A 1011 -22.77 -7.62 -2.35
N ARG A 1012 -21.66 -7.04 -2.81
CA ARG A 1012 -20.34 -7.37 -2.29
C ARG A 1012 -20.11 -6.62 -0.99
N VAL A 1013 -19.83 -7.34 0.08
CA VAL A 1013 -19.53 -6.78 1.40
C VAL A 1013 -18.09 -7.10 1.74
N ASN A 1014 -17.30 -6.06 1.94
CA ASN A 1014 -15.95 -6.18 2.44
C ASN A 1014 -16.00 -6.39 3.96
N VAL A 1015 -15.70 -7.61 4.39
CA VAL A 1015 -15.70 -8.00 5.79
C VAL A 1015 -14.34 -7.67 6.40
N PHE A 1016 -14.17 -6.41 6.79
CA PHE A 1016 -12.98 -5.88 7.49
C PHE A 1016 -11.64 -6.13 6.78
N GLY A 1017 -11.63 -6.22 5.45
CA GLY A 1017 -10.44 -6.49 4.64
C GLY A 1017 -10.05 -7.98 4.54
N ALA A 1018 -10.69 -8.87 5.30
CA ALA A 1018 -10.35 -10.30 5.35
C ALA A 1018 -10.84 -11.05 4.10
N PHE A 1019 -12.11 -10.89 3.76
CA PHE A 1019 -12.74 -11.52 2.59
C PHE A 1019 -13.97 -10.75 2.15
N ILE A 1020 -14.41 -11.05 0.93
CA ILE A 1020 -15.62 -10.49 0.35
C ILE A 1020 -16.71 -11.54 0.37
N LEU A 1021 -17.78 -11.19 1.07
CA LEU A 1021 -19.03 -11.90 1.05
C LEU A 1021 -19.91 -11.32 -0.06
N GLU A 1022 -20.36 -12.14 -0.98
CA GLU A 1022 -21.23 -11.73 -2.09
C GLU A 1022 -22.54 -12.54 -2.07
N PRO A 1023 -23.56 -12.16 -1.28
CA PRO A 1023 -24.92 -12.59 -1.54
C PRO A 1023 -25.41 -12.08 -2.90
N TYR A 1024 -26.07 -12.95 -3.65
CA TYR A 1024 -26.68 -12.62 -4.93
C TYR A 1024 -28.03 -13.30 -5.13
N LEU A 1025 -28.82 -12.69 -6.02
CA LEU A 1025 -30.02 -13.27 -6.61
C LEU A 1025 -29.79 -13.33 -8.13
N ALA A 1026 -29.71 -14.55 -8.67
CA ALA A 1026 -29.47 -14.82 -10.08
C ALA A 1026 -30.72 -15.43 -10.73
N VAL A 1027 -31.08 -14.95 -11.91
CA VAL A 1027 -32.14 -15.54 -12.74
C VAL A 1027 -31.46 -16.33 -13.86
N PRO A 1028 -31.40 -17.67 -13.78
CA PRO A 1028 -30.87 -18.50 -14.86
C PRO A 1028 -31.89 -18.54 -16.01
N PHE A 1029 -31.43 -18.35 -17.25
CA PHE A 1029 -32.32 -18.31 -18.43
C PHE A 1029 -32.52 -19.67 -19.09
N ASN A 1030 -31.62 -20.62 -18.82
CA ASN A 1030 -31.63 -21.94 -19.45
C ASN A 1030 -32.33 -23.00 -18.59
N ARG A 1031 -32.83 -22.63 -17.41
CA ARG A 1031 -33.42 -23.54 -16.42
C ARG A 1031 -34.92 -23.29 -16.30
N ASP A 1032 -35.72 -24.31 -16.58
CA ASP A 1032 -37.17 -24.31 -16.42
C ASP A 1032 -37.63 -24.92 -15.09
N ASP A 1033 -36.74 -25.63 -14.39
CA ASP A 1033 -36.98 -26.22 -13.07
C ASP A 1033 -37.03 -25.18 -11.94
N VAL A 1034 -36.56 -23.95 -12.20
CA VAL A 1034 -36.54 -22.86 -11.23
C VAL A 1034 -37.41 -21.70 -11.70
N SER A 1035 -38.53 -21.45 -11.00
CA SER A 1035 -39.46 -20.35 -11.30
C SER A 1035 -39.17 -19.05 -10.55
N LYS A 1036 -38.18 -19.06 -9.64
CA LYS A 1036 -37.77 -17.91 -8.81
C LYS A 1036 -36.27 -17.65 -8.98
N PRO A 1037 -35.79 -16.43 -8.70
CA PRO A 1037 -34.35 -16.16 -8.65
C PRO A 1037 -33.64 -17.11 -7.67
N VAL A 1038 -32.52 -17.67 -8.10
CA VAL A 1038 -31.63 -18.50 -7.29
C VAL A 1038 -30.84 -17.59 -6.36
N PHE A 1039 -30.95 -17.83 -5.05
CA PHE A 1039 -30.10 -17.19 -4.07
C PHE A 1039 -28.81 -17.98 -3.90
N GLY A 1040 -27.68 -17.29 -3.85
CA GLY A 1040 -26.39 -17.89 -3.54
C GLY A 1040 -25.46 -16.95 -2.78
N LEU A 1041 -24.36 -17.52 -2.29
CA LEU A 1041 -23.34 -16.85 -1.51
C LEU A 1041 -21.97 -17.12 -2.12
N GLY A 1042 -21.35 -16.07 -2.65
CA GLY A 1042 -19.96 -16.08 -3.09
C GLY A 1042 -19.02 -15.70 -1.96
N PHE A 1043 -17.87 -16.37 -1.91
CA PHE A 1043 -16.76 -16.01 -1.05
C PHE A 1043 -15.54 -15.80 -1.93
N THR A 1044 -14.92 -14.62 -1.81
CA THR A 1044 -13.62 -14.36 -2.45
C THR A 1044 -12.66 -13.83 -1.40
N PRO A 1045 -11.37 -14.22 -1.42
CA PRO A 1045 -10.37 -13.66 -0.52
C PRO A 1045 -10.34 -12.14 -0.59
N GLY A 1046 -10.07 -11.49 0.55
CA GLY A 1046 -9.90 -10.04 0.64
C GLY A 1046 -8.64 -9.62 -0.09
N TRP A 1047 -8.59 -8.37 -0.54
CA TRP A 1047 -7.43 -7.80 -1.22
C TRP A 1047 -6.54 -7.02 -0.25
#